data_AF-A0AAW0W544-F1
#
_entry.id   AF-A0AAW0W544-F1
#
_cell.length_a   1.000
_cell.length_b   1.000
_cell.length_c   1.000
_cell.angle_alpha   90.00
_cell.angle_beta   90.00
_cell.angle_gamma   90.00
#
_symmetry.space_group_name_H-M   'P 1'
#
loop_
_entity.id
_entity.type
_entity.pdbx_description
1 polymer ?
#
loop_
_entity_poly.entity_id
_entity_poly.type
_entity_poly.pdbx_seq_one_letter_code
_entity_poly.pdbx_strand_id
1 'polypeptide(L)'
;MNSVYKNQPYTQQSGGCGEPGMYIHLTPEYLIDRRQAAWWGPRGKVLLMEWAKLRWGVFDELGYPGDESFPLFYIWDENTSGVPGGGTILPTYCANTPVEGRRIDRRGRSICTLTTRGEPDENCRFLPYKDQRATSSLMSYPLIFSDMVVDFCSGPNSGHPHNPVAPTKQNLFCGGRSVWEVMLEHQDFANDANPPTERYVDPDIQIIQHADANYALVLDYSGSMNDHYRIHKLRKTARRWILHEVTAGSYVAIIKFNQRASLVHRLMQITDDASRKILADSIETKADGGTSIGAGLYVAVKKILAGVKNPVILLITDGEENENPRIKDILQNVLDSGVRVITVAFGAEADPKLEKIAELTGGKTFTVNDIDEGHMLEDAFDGALTYQPPPPRSNTTVTIHEEVYKGTARQFGSNFNVDFTIGKNLILRLDTNDRQHVVHLPHLVRPDGNIIGGAVFDPNTFTWILQVPLAEEGEWSWVVSLSGSEENFIRVKVTAQTRDPTVHPITTRAWMSSGTREVNATVDRVIIYAEVKQGNNPVVNANVRALVTPPNEFERDEVYILLDNGQGADIQAGDGIYSRYMTRYSATGRYSVKAQVTDGGRAVINKGFLTSSQRRRRSADPNDYEERPDYCCGSYIPLHRAGGHNTGNFTRITVAGSVKVTEIPEKDTQPPAPVRDLHIVLMDDVKTDVLSGHYNVSLSWTAPGDDLDLGIASDYVLRMTSNRSDLAEKYFNNASNETLLDLSGYSLGVEAGEEITIILKLFLVSDVTFYFALRAKDEVGGESPVSNIAVLRVEVNHHLLHQPEETPRLLLPIWAIALIISLLLLLLVFILVISASRKYGKYECVEVET
;
A
#
# COMPACT_ATOMS: atom_id res chain seq x y z
N MET A 1 -0.73 17.70 -7.10
CA MET A 1 -0.74 16.76 -8.23
C MET A 1 -0.17 15.44 -7.76
N ASN A 2 -0.94 14.38 -7.93
CA ASN A 2 -0.47 13.00 -7.85
C ASN A 2 -0.25 12.55 -9.30
N SER A 3 0.97 12.19 -9.71
CA SER A 3 1.22 11.87 -11.11
C SER A 3 0.69 10.49 -11.53
N VAL A 4 0.43 9.60 -10.57
CA VAL A 4 -0.23 8.31 -10.79
C VAL A 4 -1.72 8.51 -11.08
N TYR A 5 -2.44 9.14 -10.15
CA TYR A 5 -3.90 9.29 -10.22
C TYR A 5 -4.33 10.52 -11.03
N LYS A 6 -3.41 11.40 -11.42
CA LYS A 6 -3.67 12.70 -12.06
C LYS A 6 -4.68 13.52 -11.24
N ASN A 7 -5.91 13.64 -11.74
CA ASN A 7 -7.02 14.35 -11.10
C ASN A 7 -8.13 13.40 -10.62
N GLN A 8 -7.95 12.09 -10.72
CA GLN A 8 -8.88 11.10 -10.22
C GLN A 8 -8.95 11.19 -8.68
N PRO A 9 -10.14 11.31 -8.09
CA PRO A 9 -10.35 11.07 -6.67
C PRO A 9 -9.98 9.64 -6.30
N TYR A 10 -9.31 9.46 -5.17
CA TYR A 10 -9.04 8.13 -4.64
C TYR A 10 -8.96 8.15 -3.12
N THR A 11 -9.22 6.99 -2.53
CA THR A 11 -9.04 6.71 -1.12
C THR A 11 -7.81 5.86 -0.97
N GLN A 12 -6.87 6.29 -0.12
CA GLN A 12 -5.77 5.43 0.27
C GLN A 12 -6.28 4.44 1.31
N GLN A 13 -6.34 3.17 0.96
CA GLN A 13 -6.74 2.07 1.84
C GLN A 13 -5.62 1.04 1.87
N SER A 14 -5.22 0.63 3.07
CA SER A 14 -4.19 -0.39 3.28
C SER A 14 -4.74 -1.60 4.04
N GLY A 15 -5.86 -1.42 4.75
CA GLY A 15 -6.55 -2.49 5.45
C GLY A 15 -7.43 -3.32 4.53
N GLY A 16 -7.75 -4.54 4.99
CA GLY A 16 -8.63 -5.47 4.30
C GLY A 16 -10.11 -5.08 4.33
N CYS A 17 -10.97 -6.05 4.09
CA CYS A 17 -12.42 -5.83 4.09
C CYS A 17 -12.95 -5.35 5.44
N GLY A 18 -13.73 -4.27 5.44
CA GLY A 18 -14.32 -3.69 6.64
C GLY A 18 -13.39 -2.73 7.38
N GLU A 19 -12.12 -2.64 6.99
CA GLU A 19 -11.13 -1.76 7.60
C GLU A 19 -11.16 -0.37 6.95
N PRO A 20 -11.40 0.71 7.72
CA PRO A 20 -11.47 2.07 7.19
C PRO A 20 -10.23 2.49 6.37
N GLY A 21 -10.46 3.24 5.30
CA GLY A 21 -9.40 3.91 4.57
C GLY A 21 -8.72 5.02 5.41
N MET A 22 -7.53 5.46 4.98
CA MET A 22 -6.75 6.46 5.70
C MET A 22 -7.16 7.90 5.37
N TYR A 23 -7.33 8.21 4.07
CA TYR A 23 -7.72 9.54 3.60
C TYR A 23 -8.24 9.50 2.17
N ILE A 24 -9.07 10.48 1.81
CA ILE A 24 -9.48 10.75 0.43
C ILE A 24 -8.59 11.86 -0.12
N HIS A 25 -8.04 11.66 -1.31
CA HIS A 25 -7.28 12.67 -2.04
C HIS A 25 -8.14 13.31 -3.13
N LEU A 26 -8.33 14.64 -3.04
CA LEU A 26 -9.00 15.45 -4.04
C LEU A 26 -8.04 16.52 -4.57
N THR A 27 -7.92 16.62 -5.90
CA THR A 27 -7.09 17.66 -6.51
C THR A 27 -7.85 18.99 -6.61
N PRO A 28 -7.15 20.15 -6.54
CA PRO A 28 -7.77 21.44 -6.81
C PRO A 28 -8.49 21.45 -8.16
N GLU A 29 -7.89 20.88 -9.20
CA GLU A 29 -8.44 20.76 -10.55
C GLU A 29 -9.76 19.99 -10.57
N TYR A 30 -9.86 18.85 -9.86
CA TYR A 30 -11.12 18.11 -9.75
C TYR A 30 -12.23 18.94 -9.09
N LEU A 31 -11.88 19.70 -8.04
CA LEU A 31 -12.85 20.50 -7.29
C LEU A 31 -13.36 21.70 -8.11
N ILE A 32 -12.45 22.44 -8.77
CA ILE A 32 -12.77 23.73 -9.39
C ILE A 32 -13.11 23.63 -10.89
N ASP A 33 -12.53 22.67 -11.63
CA ASP A 33 -12.75 22.53 -13.07
C ASP A 33 -13.80 21.45 -13.38
N ARG A 34 -14.96 21.89 -13.87
CA ARG A 34 -16.06 21.00 -14.24
C ARG A 34 -15.71 20.05 -15.38
N ARG A 35 -14.85 20.47 -16.32
CA ARG A 35 -14.45 19.63 -17.46
C ARG A 35 -13.53 18.51 -17.00
N GLN A 36 -12.59 18.82 -16.11
CA GLN A 36 -11.70 17.82 -15.52
C GLN A 36 -12.47 16.84 -14.62
N ALA A 37 -13.44 17.33 -13.84
CA ALA A 37 -14.27 16.47 -13.01
C ALA A 37 -15.15 15.52 -13.83
N ALA A 38 -15.71 16.00 -14.95
CA ALA A 38 -16.58 15.19 -15.80
C ALA A 38 -15.90 13.96 -16.41
N TRP A 39 -14.56 13.90 -16.41
CA TRP A 39 -13.83 12.72 -16.86
C TRP A 39 -13.93 11.56 -15.87
N TRP A 40 -14.28 11.83 -14.62
CA TRP A 40 -14.28 10.84 -13.53
C TRP A 40 -15.69 10.46 -13.08
N GLY A 41 -16.74 11.06 -13.66
CA GLY A 41 -18.13 10.77 -13.33
C GLY A 41 -18.85 11.90 -12.57
N PRO A 42 -20.14 11.71 -12.21
CA PRO A 42 -20.87 12.64 -11.37
C PRO A 42 -20.18 12.80 -10.00
N ARG A 43 -19.91 14.04 -9.59
CA ARG A 43 -19.15 14.33 -8.36
C ARG A 43 -19.76 13.69 -7.12
N GLY A 44 -21.09 13.72 -6.98
CA GLY A 44 -21.79 13.12 -5.85
C GLY A 44 -21.55 11.62 -5.74
N LYS A 45 -21.69 10.90 -6.87
CA LYS A 45 -21.40 9.47 -6.95
C LYS A 45 -19.95 9.16 -6.58
N VAL A 46 -18.99 9.85 -7.21
CA VAL A 46 -17.55 9.60 -6.98
C VAL A 46 -17.16 9.91 -5.54
N LEU A 47 -17.65 11.01 -4.97
CA LEU A 47 -17.37 11.34 -3.57
C LEU A 47 -17.97 10.31 -2.61
N LEU A 48 -19.18 9.80 -2.89
CA LEU A 48 -19.79 8.74 -2.09
C LEU A 48 -19.03 7.42 -2.21
N MET A 49 -18.56 7.06 -3.41
CA MET A 49 -17.70 5.88 -3.63
C MET A 49 -16.43 5.96 -2.78
N GLU A 50 -15.70 7.07 -2.84
CA GLU A 50 -14.48 7.24 -2.06
C GLU A 50 -14.77 7.34 -0.55
N TRP A 51 -15.88 7.96 -0.16
CA TRP A 51 -16.29 8.00 1.23
C TRP A 51 -16.68 6.61 1.78
N ALA A 52 -17.32 5.77 0.98
CA ALA A 52 -17.64 4.40 1.37
C ALA A 52 -16.36 3.58 1.65
N LYS A 53 -15.33 3.70 0.80
CA LYS A 53 -14.00 3.11 1.03
C LYS A 53 -13.38 3.64 2.32
N LEU A 54 -13.41 4.96 2.50
CA LEU A 54 -12.84 5.62 3.68
C LEU A 54 -13.51 5.16 4.96
N ARG A 55 -14.85 5.13 5.01
CA ARG A 55 -15.60 4.91 6.25
C ARG A 55 -15.81 3.43 6.57
N TRP A 56 -16.15 2.63 5.56
CA TRP A 56 -16.62 1.25 5.75
C TRP A 56 -15.63 0.19 5.25
N GLY A 57 -14.50 0.58 4.64
CA GLY A 57 -13.49 -0.38 4.21
C GLY A 57 -13.96 -1.32 3.09
N VAL A 58 -14.83 -0.83 2.22
CA VAL A 58 -15.33 -1.56 1.03
C VAL A 58 -14.46 -1.24 -0.19
N PHE A 59 -14.57 -2.03 -1.24
CA PHE A 59 -13.76 -1.88 -2.44
C PHE A 59 -14.60 -1.65 -3.70
N ASP A 60 -13.94 -1.26 -4.78
CA ASP A 60 -14.58 -1.10 -6.08
C ASP A 60 -15.14 -2.44 -6.61
N GLU A 61 -16.34 -2.38 -7.18
CA GLU A 61 -17.03 -3.49 -7.85
C GLU A 61 -16.90 -3.34 -9.38
N LEU A 62 -15.67 -3.11 -9.86
CA LEU A 62 -15.34 -2.96 -11.29
C LEU A 62 -13.96 -3.53 -11.61
N GLY A 63 -13.74 -3.89 -12.89
CA GLY A 63 -12.46 -4.35 -13.40
C GLY A 63 -11.55 -3.23 -13.93
N TYR A 64 -10.25 -3.51 -13.99
CA TYR A 64 -9.18 -2.58 -14.33
C TYR A 64 -8.47 -2.98 -15.63
N PRO A 65 -8.08 -2.00 -16.44
CA PRO A 65 -7.30 -2.26 -17.64
C PRO A 65 -5.97 -2.97 -17.43
N GLY A 66 -5.74 -4.06 -18.17
CA GLY A 66 -4.45 -4.79 -18.14
C GLY A 66 -4.10 -5.37 -16.77
N ASP A 67 -5.13 -5.57 -15.94
CA ASP A 67 -5.00 -6.17 -14.62
C ASP A 67 -5.44 -7.63 -14.69
N GLU A 68 -4.58 -8.54 -14.25
CA GLU A 68 -4.84 -9.98 -14.33
C GLU A 68 -5.73 -10.46 -13.18
N SER A 69 -5.61 -9.85 -11.99
CA SER A 69 -6.43 -10.19 -10.82
C SER A 69 -7.84 -9.60 -10.92
N PHE A 70 -7.95 -8.40 -11.51
CA PHE A 70 -9.21 -7.67 -11.67
C PHE A 70 -9.44 -7.25 -13.12
N PRO A 71 -9.55 -8.19 -14.07
CA PRO A 71 -9.61 -7.86 -15.49
C PRO A 71 -10.88 -7.08 -15.83
N LEU A 72 -10.82 -6.23 -16.86
CA LEU A 72 -11.99 -5.49 -17.39
C LEU A 72 -13.11 -6.40 -17.85
N PHE A 73 -12.78 -7.61 -18.31
CA PHE A 73 -13.73 -8.60 -18.79
C PHE A 73 -13.40 -9.95 -18.20
N TYR A 74 -14.41 -10.78 -18.00
CA TYR A 74 -14.26 -12.14 -17.51
C TYR A 74 -15.21 -13.07 -18.27
N ILE A 75 -14.87 -14.35 -18.29
CA ILE A 75 -15.70 -15.39 -18.90
C ILE A 75 -16.70 -15.89 -17.86
N TRP A 76 -17.98 -15.86 -18.22
CA TRP A 76 -19.08 -16.40 -17.42
C TRP A 76 -19.72 -17.58 -18.16
N ASP A 77 -19.80 -18.74 -17.50
CA ASP A 77 -20.46 -19.93 -18.02
C ASP A 77 -21.62 -20.31 -17.09
N GLU A 78 -22.86 -20.17 -17.56
CA GLU A 78 -24.07 -20.45 -16.78
C GLU A 78 -24.36 -21.95 -16.61
N ASN A 79 -23.53 -22.85 -17.16
CA ASN A 79 -23.86 -24.27 -17.20
C ASN A 79 -23.85 -24.97 -15.83
N THR A 80 -24.97 -24.89 -15.13
CA THR A 80 -25.38 -25.82 -14.07
C THR A 80 -25.83 -27.20 -14.62
N SER A 81 -25.86 -27.39 -15.94
CA SER A 81 -26.53 -28.52 -16.61
C SER A 81 -25.64 -29.41 -17.50
N GLY A 82 -24.31 -29.25 -17.49
CA GLY A 82 -23.40 -30.19 -18.16
C GLY A 82 -23.56 -30.30 -19.70
N VAL A 83 -24.15 -29.30 -20.35
CA VAL A 83 -24.21 -29.21 -21.81
C VAL A 83 -23.09 -28.26 -22.28
N PRO A 84 -22.15 -28.68 -23.14
CA PRO A 84 -21.10 -27.80 -23.65
C PRO A 84 -21.73 -26.67 -24.47
N GLY A 85 -21.56 -25.42 -24.03
CA GLY A 85 -22.19 -24.27 -24.67
C GLY A 85 -21.75 -22.92 -24.13
N GLY A 86 -20.61 -22.43 -24.62
CA GLY A 86 -20.35 -21.01 -24.88
C GLY A 86 -20.27 -20.07 -23.67
N GLY A 87 -19.19 -20.13 -22.89
CA GLY A 87 -18.89 -19.06 -21.93
C GLY A 87 -19.01 -17.67 -22.58
N THR A 88 -19.78 -16.79 -21.95
CA THR A 88 -20.03 -15.42 -22.43
C THR A 88 -19.04 -14.48 -21.77
N ILE A 89 -18.37 -13.68 -22.58
CA ILE A 89 -17.47 -12.64 -22.08
C ILE A 89 -18.33 -11.48 -21.57
N LEU A 90 -18.22 -11.15 -20.29
CA LEU A 90 -18.94 -10.05 -19.64
C LEU A 90 -17.96 -8.99 -19.13
N PRO A 91 -18.32 -7.70 -19.11
CA PRO A 91 -17.54 -6.71 -18.39
C PRO A 91 -17.60 -6.99 -16.89
N THR A 92 -16.50 -6.74 -16.19
CA THR A 92 -16.41 -6.94 -14.74
C THR A 92 -17.06 -5.76 -14.02
N TYR A 93 -18.25 -6.00 -13.45
CA TYR A 93 -18.95 -5.07 -12.57
C TYR A 93 -19.98 -5.77 -11.68
N CYS A 94 -20.51 -5.05 -10.69
CA CYS A 94 -21.78 -5.41 -10.03
C CYS A 94 -22.91 -4.43 -10.39
N ALA A 95 -24.07 -4.99 -10.75
CA ALA A 95 -25.32 -4.25 -10.97
C ALA A 95 -26.53 -5.18 -10.89
N ASN A 96 -27.69 -4.63 -10.52
CA ASN A 96 -28.96 -5.37 -10.44
C ASN A 96 -29.53 -5.78 -11.81
N THR A 97 -29.16 -5.06 -12.87
CA THR A 97 -29.48 -5.42 -14.25
C THR A 97 -28.24 -5.21 -15.13
N PRO A 98 -28.11 -5.92 -16.27
CA PRO A 98 -26.97 -5.74 -17.16
C PRO A 98 -26.74 -4.27 -17.53
N VAL A 99 -25.50 -3.80 -17.34
CA VAL A 99 -25.09 -2.45 -17.73
C VAL A 99 -24.92 -2.42 -19.24
N GLU A 100 -25.67 -1.55 -19.92
CA GLU A 100 -25.60 -1.40 -21.36
C GLU A 100 -24.38 -0.56 -21.75
N GLY A 101 -23.64 -0.98 -22.78
CA GLY A 101 -22.46 -0.25 -23.20
C GLY A 101 -21.86 -0.80 -24.48
N ARG A 102 -20.74 -0.20 -24.90
CA ARG A 102 -19.98 -0.61 -26.08
C ARG A 102 -18.55 -0.99 -25.72
N ARG A 103 -18.01 -1.95 -26.47
CA ARG A 103 -16.60 -2.35 -26.41
C ARG A 103 -15.83 -1.59 -27.48
N ILE A 104 -14.77 -0.88 -27.08
CA ILE A 104 -13.96 -0.04 -27.97
C ILE A 104 -12.47 -0.33 -27.79
N ASP A 105 -11.72 -0.25 -28.88
CA ASP A 105 -10.26 -0.36 -28.88
C ASP A 105 -9.60 1.00 -28.53
N ARG A 106 -8.52 1.00 -27.73
CA ARG A 106 -7.76 2.23 -27.39
C ARG A 106 -7.14 2.94 -28.60
N ARG A 107 -6.84 2.23 -29.69
CA ARG A 107 -6.10 2.74 -30.85
C ARG A 107 -7.00 3.22 -31.99
N GLY A 108 -8.33 3.13 -31.85
CA GLY A 108 -9.29 3.69 -32.80
C GLY A 108 -10.75 3.39 -32.48
N ARG A 109 -11.69 3.96 -33.24
CA ARG A 109 -13.16 3.76 -33.08
C ARG A 109 -13.67 2.35 -33.47
N SER A 110 -12.77 1.40 -33.67
CA SER A 110 -13.11 0.02 -34.05
C SER A 110 -13.59 -0.79 -32.85
N ILE A 111 -14.28 -1.90 -33.15
CA ILE A 111 -14.63 -2.93 -32.16
C ILE A 111 -13.32 -3.53 -31.62
N CYS A 112 -13.31 -3.91 -30.34
CA CYS A 112 -12.14 -4.53 -29.71
C CYS A 112 -11.62 -5.74 -30.49
N THR A 113 -10.31 -5.84 -30.58
CA THR A 113 -9.64 -7.03 -31.09
C THR A 113 -9.75 -8.13 -30.04
N LEU A 114 -10.14 -9.34 -30.45
CA LEU A 114 -10.07 -10.52 -29.61
C LEU A 114 -8.73 -11.21 -29.83
N THR A 115 -8.14 -11.74 -28.77
CA THR A 115 -6.95 -12.60 -28.83
C THR A 115 -7.28 -13.88 -29.59
N THR A 116 -6.25 -14.68 -29.89
CA THR A 116 -6.40 -16.03 -30.47
C THR A 116 -7.23 -16.99 -29.62
N ARG A 117 -7.55 -16.59 -28.37
CA ARG A 117 -8.34 -17.33 -27.38
C ARG A 117 -9.75 -16.77 -27.19
N GLY A 118 -10.18 -15.83 -28.04
CA GLY A 118 -11.50 -15.22 -28.00
C GLY A 118 -11.68 -14.10 -26.96
N GLU A 119 -10.66 -13.81 -26.15
CA GLU A 119 -10.73 -12.80 -25.08
C GLU A 119 -10.41 -11.39 -25.60
N PRO A 120 -10.99 -10.31 -25.03
CA PRO A 120 -10.62 -8.96 -25.43
C PRO A 120 -9.14 -8.67 -25.12
N ASP A 121 -8.43 -8.07 -26.07
CA ASP A 121 -7.03 -7.70 -25.86
C ASP A 121 -6.87 -6.58 -24.81
N GLU A 122 -5.62 -6.30 -24.40
CA GLU A 122 -5.27 -5.25 -23.44
C GLU A 122 -5.75 -3.83 -23.85
N ASN A 123 -6.01 -3.63 -25.14
CA ASN A 123 -6.48 -2.37 -25.70
C ASN A 123 -7.99 -2.23 -25.62
N CYS A 124 -8.73 -3.30 -25.31
CA CYS A 124 -10.17 -3.25 -25.17
C CYS A 124 -10.62 -2.48 -23.92
N ARG A 125 -11.71 -1.73 -24.06
CA ARG A 125 -12.38 -0.99 -22.98
C ARG A 125 -13.88 -1.18 -23.05
N PHE A 126 -14.54 -1.24 -21.89
CA PHE A 126 -15.99 -1.16 -21.78
C PHE A 126 -16.41 0.27 -21.46
N LEU A 127 -17.29 0.85 -22.28
CA LEU A 127 -17.85 2.17 -22.06
C LEU A 127 -19.36 2.06 -21.85
N PRO A 128 -19.86 2.31 -20.62
CA PRO A 128 -21.30 2.30 -20.36
C PRO A 128 -21.98 3.48 -21.07
N TYR A 129 -23.21 3.27 -21.53
CA TYR A 129 -24.06 4.36 -22.01
C TYR A 129 -24.49 5.28 -20.86
N LYS A 130 -24.85 6.52 -21.19
CA LYS A 130 -25.29 7.51 -20.18
C LYS A 130 -26.58 7.07 -19.50
N ASP A 131 -27.54 6.64 -20.31
CA ASP A 131 -28.81 6.10 -19.84
C ASP A 131 -28.64 4.63 -19.50
N GLN A 132 -29.09 4.24 -18.32
CA GLN A 132 -28.99 2.88 -17.80
C GLN A 132 -30.29 2.48 -17.13
N ARG A 133 -30.65 1.20 -17.23
CA ARG A 133 -31.74 0.60 -16.44
C ARG A 133 -31.28 0.14 -15.05
N ALA A 134 -29.97 -0.06 -14.89
CA ALA A 134 -29.36 -0.43 -13.63
C ALA A 134 -29.58 0.67 -12.59
N THR A 135 -29.91 0.26 -11.37
CA THR A 135 -30.06 1.13 -10.19
C THR A 135 -28.99 0.86 -9.13
N SER A 136 -28.26 -0.24 -9.26
CA SER A 136 -27.04 -0.55 -8.51
C SER A 136 -25.92 -0.95 -9.49
N SER A 137 -24.64 -0.96 -9.13
CA SER A 137 -24.07 -0.53 -7.84
C SER A 137 -23.45 0.87 -7.90
N LEU A 138 -23.55 1.62 -6.81
CA LEU A 138 -22.78 2.84 -6.59
C LEU A 138 -21.26 2.58 -6.67
N MET A 139 -20.78 1.40 -6.28
CA MET A 139 -19.36 1.01 -6.31
C MET A 139 -18.89 0.48 -7.67
N SER A 140 -19.75 0.51 -8.70
CA SER A 140 -19.41 0.12 -10.07
C SER A 140 -18.87 1.31 -10.88
N TYR A 141 -18.92 1.24 -12.22
CA TYR A 141 -18.38 2.26 -13.12
C TYR A 141 -18.82 3.69 -12.73
N PRO A 142 -17.88 4.58 -12.40
CA PRO A 142 -18.20 5.96 -11.99
C PRO A 142 -18.69 6.80 -13.18
N LEU A 143 -18.40 6.37 -14.42
CA LEU A 143 -18.80 7.04 -15.67
C LEU A 143 -20.28 6.90 -16.04
N ILE A 144 -21.08 6.20 -15.23
CA ILE A 144 -22.54 6.16 -15.41
C ILE A 144 -23.12 7.48 -14.88
N PHE A 145 -23.63 8.30 -15.80
CA PHE A 145 -24.26 9.61 -15.49
C PHE A 145 -25.76 9.51 -15.21
N SER A 146 -26.33 8.30 -15.26
CA SER A 146 -27.74 8.08 -14.93
C SER A 146 -27.98 8.38 -13.45
N ASP A 147 -29.00 9.21 -13.17
CA ASP A 147 -29.50 9.46 -11.82
C ASP A 147 -30.21 8.24 -11.21
N MET A 148 -30.31 7.12 -11.95
CA MET A 148 -30.94 5.88 -11.47
C MET A 148 -30.00 5.04 -10.60
N VAL A 149 -28.68 5.16 -10.75
CA VAL A 149 -27.72 4.37 -9.95
C VAL A 149 -27.50 5.06 -8.60
N VAL A 150 -28.33 4.69 -7.63
CA VAL A 150 -28.35 5.28 -6.28
C VAL A 150 -28.20 4.25 -5.16
N ASP A 151 -28.18 2.95 -5.49
CA ASP A 151 -28.08 1.85 -4.53
C ASP A 151 -26.75 1.09 -4.64
N PHE A 152 -26.36 0.43 -3.56
CA PHE A 152 -25.28 -0.56 -3.56
C PHE A 152 -25.80 -1.93 -4.00
N CYS A 153 -24.92 -2.77 -4.55
CA CYS A 153 -25.20 -4.20 -4.63
C CYS A 153 -25.38 -4.78 -3.21
N SER A 154 -26.34 -5.70 -3.06
CA SER A 154 -26.78 -6.25 -1.78
C SER A 154 -27.10 -7.74 -1.90
N GLY A 155 -27.60 -8.36 -0.83
CA GLY A 155 -27.87 -9.79 -0.77
C GLY A 155 -28.82 -10.30 -1.87
N PRO A 156 -28.84 -11.61 -2.14
CA PRO A 156 -29.52 -12.21 -3.29
C PRO A 156 -31.05 -12.02 -3.31
N ASN A 157 -31.67 -11.78 -2.14
CA ASN A 157 -33.11 -11.55 -2.01
C ASN A 157 -33.49 -10.06 -2.04
N SER A 158 -32.53 -9.16 -2.29
CA SER A 158 -32.78 -7.74 -2.45
C SER A 158 -33.27 -7.41 -3.87
N GLY A 159 -33.83 -6.22 -4.07
CA GLY A 159 -34.04 -5.67 -5.42
C GLY A 159 -32.75 -5.34 -6.16
N HIS A 160 -31.58 -5.54 -5.53
CA HIS A 160 -30.26 -5.15 -6.00
C HIS A 160 -29.22 -6.27 -5.81
N PRO A 161 -29.43 -7.46 -6.38
CA PRO A 161 -28.61 -8.63 -6.09
C PRO A 161 -27.14 -8.43 -6.46
N HIS A 162 -26.26 -8.93 -5.58
CA HIS A 162 -24.82 -8.94 -5.74
C HIS A 162 -24.35 -9.99 -6.75
N ASN A 163 -23.25 -9.71 -7.42
CA ASN A 163 -22.57 -10.62 -8.33
C ASN A 163 -21.27 -11.15 -7.67
N PRO A 164 -21.31 -12.30 -6.95
CA PRO A 164 -20.16 -12.81 -6.20
C PRO A 164 -19.10 -13.47 -7.09
N VAL A 165 -19.38 -13.67 -8.39
CA VAL A 165 -18.48 -14.38 -9.31
C VAL A 165 -17.60 -13.45 -10.14
N ALA A 166 -17.96 -12.17 -10.26
CA ALA A 166 -17.15 -11.19 -10.98
C ALA A 166 -15.80 -10.97 -10.27
N PRO A 167 -14.66 -10.93 -10.99
CA PRO A 167 -13.34 -10.73 -10.39
C PRO A 167 -13.13 -9.26 -10.02
N THR A 168 -13.78 -8.82 -8.95
CA THR A 168 -13.68 -7.47 -8.39
C THR A 168 -12.82 -7.46 -7.13
N LYS A 169 -12.28 -6.29 -6.77
CA LYS A 169 -11.58 -6.11 -5.48
C LYS A 169 -12.48 -6.47 -4.31
N GLN A 170 -13.74 -6.03 -4.36
CA GLN A 170 -14.73 -6.35 -3.33
C GLN A 170 -14.85 -7.86 -3.13
N ASN A 171 -15.03 -8.62 -4.21
CA ASN A 171 -15.18 -10.08 -4.08
C ASN A 171 -13.91 -10.76 -3.57
N LEU A 172 -12.73 -10.32 -4.02
CA LEU A 172 -11.47 -10.94 -3.58
C LEU A 172 -11.19 -10.67 -2.09
N PHE A 173 -11.27 -9.42 -1.66
CA PHE A 173 -10.89 -9.04 -0.29
C PHE A 173 -12.00 -9.29 0.74
N CYS A 174 -13.28 -9.28 0.34
CA CYS A 174 -14.42 -9.50 1.22
C CYS A 174 -15.02 -10.91 1.14
N GLY A 175 -14.35 -11.86 0.47
CA GLY A 175 -14.81 -13.25 0.37
C GLY A 175 -16.13 -13.41 -0.37
N GLY A 176 -16.34 -12.59 -1.41
CA GLY A 176 -17.57 -12.59 -2.22
C GLY A 176 -18.77 -11.85 -1.60
N ARG A 177 -18.61 -11.24 -0.42
CA ARG A 177 -19.67 -10.44 0.22
C ARG A 177 -19.91 -9.13 -0.51
N SER A 178 -21.18 -8.73 -0.57
CA SER A 178 -21.60 -7.46 -1.17
C SER A 178 -21.14 -6.26 -0.34
N VAL A 179 -21.05 -5.09 -0.98
CA VAL A 179 -20.75 -3.82 -0.29
C VAL A 179 -21.76 -3.57 0.84
N TRP A 180 -23.04 -3.84 0.59
CA TRP A 180 -24.10 -3.63 1.58
C TRP A 180 -23.95 -4.54 2.82
N GLU A 181 -23.56 -5.80 2.65
CA GLU A 181 -23.34 -6.70 3.78
C GLU A 181 -22.21 -6.21 4.68
N VAL A 182 -21.09 -5.77 4.09
CA VAL A 182 -19.96 -5.21 4.85
C VAL A 182 -20.37 -3.94 5.58
N MET A 183 -21.17 -3.07 4.94
CA MET A 183 -21.71 -1.87 5.58
C MET A 183 -22.57 -2.21 6.80
N LEU A 184 -23.48 -3.20 6.71
CA LEU A 184 -24.37 -3.57 7.80
C LEU A 184 -23.64 -4.12 9.04
N GLU A 185 -22.42 -4.66 8.87
CA GLU A 185 -21.56 -5.12 9.96
C GLU A 185 -20.80 -3.97 10.66
N HIS A 186 -20.66 -2.82 10.00
CA HIS A 186 -19.96 -1.68 10.56
C HIS A 186 -20.76 -1.05 11.72
N GLN A 187 -20.07 -0.48 12.72
CA GLN A 187 -20.68 0.15 13.91
C GLN A 187 -21.72 1.24 13.61
N ASP A 188 -21.69 1.81 12.40
CA ASP A 188 -22.68 2.80 11.95
C ASP A 188 -24.07 2.17 11.80
N PHE A 189 -24.16 0.87 11.51
CA PHE A 189 -25.40 0.17 11.18
C PHE A 189 -25.66 -1.05 12.05
N ALA A 190 -24.61 -1.69 12.56
CA ALA A 190 -24.70 -2.84 13.45
C ALA A 190 -25.60 -2.54 14.65
N ASN A 191 -26.35 -3.56 15.09
CA ASN A 191 -27.31 -3.45 16.19
C ASN A 191 -28.40 -2.37 15.97
N ASP A 192 -28.83 -2.17 14.72
CA ASP A 192 -29.85 -1.20 14.31
C ASP A 192 -29.54 0.25 14.72
N ALA A 193 -28.25 0.64 14.73
CA ALA A 193 -27.84 1.98 15.15
C ALA A 193 -28.37 3.10 14.22
N ASN A 194 -28.32 2.89 12.90
CA ASN A 194 -28.86 3.82 11.89
C ASN A 194 -29.55 3.03 10.75
N PRO A 195 -30.74 2.45 10.97
CA PRO A 195 -31.40 1.65 9.95
C PRO A 195 -31.70 2.49 8.70
N PRO A 196 -31.66 1.90 7.49
CA PRO A 196 -32.01 2.60 6.25
C PRO A 196 -33.40 3.25 6.35
N THR A 197 -33.50 4.52 5.94
CA THR A 197 -34.78 5.25 5.92
C THR A 197 -34.98 5.93 4.57
N GLU A 198 -36.23 6.09 4.14
CA GLU A 198 -36.58 6.86 2.93
C GLU A 198 -36.44 8.38 3.11
N ARG A 199 -35.99 8.83 4.29
CA ARG A 199 -35.87 10.25 4.60
C ARG A 199 -34.57 10.80 4.04
N TYR A 200 -34.68 11.62 3.00
CA TYR A 200 -33.57 12.46 2.54
C TYR A 200 -33.23 13.51 3.60
N VAL A 201 -31.98 13.51 4.03
CA VAL A 201 -31.42 14.52 4.93
C VAL A 201 -30.24 15.14 4.22
N ASP A 202 -30.25 16.47 4.09
CA ASP A 202 -29.09 17.19 3.58
C ASP A 202 -27.97 17.16 4.64
N PRO A 203 -26.78 16.63 4.33
CA PRO A 203 -25.69 16.57 5.29
C PRO A 203 -25.16 17.98 5.59
N ASP A 204 -24.95 18.28 6.88
CA ASP A 204 -24.20 19.48 7.29
C ASP A 204 -22.70 19.18 7.21
N ILE A 205 -21.99 19.86 6.30
CA ILE A 205 -20.56 19.64 6.05
C ILE A 205 -19.78 20.84 6.57
N GLN A 206 -19.07 20.62 7.68
CA GLN A 206 -18.14 21.60 8.22
C GLN A 206 -16.73 21.38 7.68
N ILE A 207 -16.18 22.39 7.00
CA ILE A 207 -14.78 22.37 6.54
C ILE A 207 -13.90 22.95 7.64
N ILE A 208 -12.99 22.13 8.17
CA ILE A 208 -12.03 22.51 9.21
C ILE A 208 -10.59 22.40 8.70
N GLN A 209 -9.70 23.21 9.25
CA GLN A 209 -8.26 23.19 8.98
C GLN A 209 -7.49 22.84 10.25
N HIS A 210 -6.44 22.02 10.15
CA HIS A 210 -5.57 21.70 11.29
C HIS A 210 -4.93 22.98 11.86
N ALA A 211 -5.02 23.11 13.19
CA ALA A 211 -4.28 24.11 13.96
C ALA A 211 -3.04 23.47 14.59
N ASP A 212 -2.02 24.27 14.94
CA ASP A 212 -0.85 23.80 15.67
C ASP A 212 -1.27 23.11 16.99
N ALA A 213 -0.59 22.01 17.32
CA ALA A 213 -0.96 21.26 18.53
C ALA A 213 -0.51 22.00 19.79
N ASN A 214 -1.35 21.93 20.82
CA ASN A 214 -1.09 22.48 22.15
C ASN A 214 -0.80 21.33 23.11
N TYR A 215 0.44 21.24 23.58
CA TYR A 215 0.92 20.12 24.36
C TYR A 215 0.77 20.33 25.87
N ALA A 216 0.31 19.30 26.56
CA ALA A 216 0.46 19.16 28.00
C ALA A 216 1.35 17.93 28.29
N LEU A 217 2.53 18.18 28.83
CA LEU A 217 3.41 17.13 29.37
C LEU A 217 2.87 16.74 30.74
N VAL A 218 2.32 15.53 30.84
CA VAL A 218 1.81 14.95 32.10
C VAL A 218 2.81 13.91 32.55
N LEU A 219 3.65 14.30 33.50
CA LEU A 219 4.88 13.60 33.85
C LEU A 219 4.76 12.95 35.23
N ASP A 220 5.08 11.66 35.29
CA ASP A 220 5.11 10.89 36.54
C ASP A 220 6.36 11.22 37.36
N TYR A 221 6.13 11.48 38.64
CA TYR A 221 7.13 11.74 39.68
C TYR A 221 6.91 10.82 40.88
N SER A 222 6.24 9.68 40.71
CA SER A 222 6.07 8.65 41.73
C SER A 222 7.41 8.03 42.14
N GLY A 223 7.46 7.42 43.33
CA GLY A 223 8.70 6.91 43.91
C GLY A 223 9.46 5.90 43.04
N SER A 224 8.76 5.09 42.25
CA SER A 224 9.31 4.10 41.31
C SER A 224 10.15 4.72 40.20
N MET A 225 9.88 5.99 39.85
CA MET A 225 10.68 6.70 38.86
C MET A 225 12.14 6.94 39.29
N ASN A 226 12.48 6.73 40.57
CA ASN A 226 13.87 6.74 41.04
C ASN A 226 14.64 5.47 40.64
N ASP A 227 13.94 4.39 40.29
CA ASP A 227 14.54 3.13 39.86
C ASP A 227 15.05 3.25 38.41
N HIS A 228 16.07 2.44 38.07
CA HIS A 228 16.66 2.35 36.72
C HIS A 228 16.96 3.70 36.03
N TYR A 229 17.22 4.76 36.81
CA TYR A 229 17.42 6.13 36.33
C TYR A 229 16.26 6.71 35.49
N ARG A 230 15.03 6.19 35.62
CA ARG A 230 13.86 6.59 34.81
C ARG A 230 13.60 8.09 34.85
N ILE A 231 13.58 8.70 36.03
CA ILE A 231 13.35 10.15 36.19
C ILE A 231 14.45 11.01 35.53
N HIS A 232 15.69 10.50 35.50
CA HIS A 232 16.80 11.18 34.86
C HIS A 232 16.68 11.10 33.33
N LYS A 233 16.30 9.93 32.79
CA LYS A 233 15.99 9.75 31.35
C LYS A 233 14.83 10.66 30.95
N LEU A 234 13.75 10.67 31.72
CA LEU A 234 12.59 11.55 31.51
C LEU A 234 13.01 13.02 31.42
N ARG A 235 13.73 13.50 32.43
CA ARG A 235 14.18 14.90 32.47
C ARG A 235 15.07 15.24 31.29
N LYS A 236 16.05 14.39 30.97
CA LYS A 236 16.99 14.62 29.87
C LYS A 236 16.25 14.76 28.55
N THR A 237 15.38 13.80 28.23
CA THR A 237 14.66 13.76 26.95
C THR A 237 13.60 14.86 26.85
N ALA A 238 12.81 15.10 27.91
CA ALA A 238 11.81 16.17 27.91
C ALA A 238 12.44 17.57 27.75
N ARG A 239 13.55 17.84 28.45
CA ARG A 239 14.31 19.10 28.29
C ARG A 239 14.79 19.26 26.85
N ARG A 240 15.38 18.21 26.27
CA ARG A 240 15.89 18.24 24.91
C ARG A 240 14.77 18.50 23.90
N TRP A 241 13.65 17.80 24.02
CA TRP A 241 12.49 17.98 23.14
C TRP A 241 12.01 19.43 23.15
N ILE A 242 11.85 20.03 24.35
CA ILE A 242 11.48 21.45 24.51
C ILE A 242 12.53 22.38 23.88
N LEU A 243 13.82 22.13 24.08
CA LEU A 243 14.90 22.99 23.61
C LEU A 243 15.09 22.92 22.09
N HIS A 244 14.89 21.75 21.46
CA HIS A 244 15.41 21.51 20.12
C HIS A 244 14.39 20.99 19.10
N GLU A 245 13.21 20.51 19.52
CA GLU A 245 12.31 19.73 18.64
C GLU A 245 10.89 20.29 18.57
N VAL A 246 10.35 20.84 19.67
CA VAL A 246 9.02 21.49 19.63
C VAL A 246 9.02 22.61 18.60
N THR A 247 8.00 22.64 17.74
CA THR A 247 7.89 23.64 16.68
C THR A 247 7.64 25.03 17.28
N ALA A 248 8.28 26.06 16.72
CA ALA A 248 8.00 27.44 17.13
C ALA A 248 6.54 27.79 16.85
N GLY A 249 5.87 28.46 17.78
CA GLY A 249 4.45 28.78 17.71
C GLY A 249 3.55 27.83 18.50
N SER A 250 3.98 26.58 18.76
CA SER A 250 3.25 25.64 19.63
C SER A 250 3.25 26.11 21.09
N TYR A 251 2.25 25.69 21.86
CA TYR A 251 2.19 25.92 23.30
C TYR A 251 2.50 24.66 24.07
N VAL A 252 3.23 24.80 25.19
CA VAL A 252 3.57 23.70 26.08
C VAL A 252 3.17 24.06 27.51
N ALA A 253 2.50 23.12 28.18
CA ALA A 253 2.27 23.12 29.62
C ALA A 253 2.95 21.90 30.26
N ILE A 254 3.31 22.02 31.53
CA ILE A 254 4.00 20.96 32.28
C ILE A 254 3.24 20.70 33.55
N ILE A 255 2.86 19.44 33.74
CA ILE A 255 2.08 18.93 34.86
C ILE A 255 2.89 17.80 35.46
N LYS A 256 3.13 17.88 36.77
CA LYS A 256 3.72 16.77 37.53
C LYS A 256 2.63 16.07 38.32
N PHE A 257 2.69 14.74 38.38
CA PHE A 257 1.83 13.96 39.24
C PHE A 257 2.59 12.88 40.00
N ASN A 258 2.12 12.62 41.22
CA ASN A 258 2.43 11.47 42.06
C ASN A 258 1.12 11.03 42.75
N GLN A 259 0.98 11.04 44.09
CA GLN A 259 -0.36 10.89 44.71
C GLN A 259 -1.32 12.03 44.36
N ARG A 260 -0.80 13.19 43.96
CA ARG A 260 -1.58 14.34 43.52
C ARG A 260 -0.94 14.94 42.28
N ALA A 261 -1.71 15.69 41.51
CA ALA A 261 -1.20 16.45 40.38
C ALA A 261 -1.11 17.94 40.67
N SER A 262 -0.07 18.58 40.15
CA SER A 262 0.12 20.03 40.22
C SER A 262 0.64 20.58 38.90
N LEU A 263 0.22 21.79 38.60
CA LEU A 263 0.70 22.53 37.43
C LEU A 263 2.09 23.09 37.76
N VAL A 264 3.10 22.65 37.02
CA VAL A 264 4.46 23.18 37.12
C VAL A 264 4.59 24.43 36.26
N HIS A 265 4.05 24.36 35.04
CA HIS A 265 4.05 25.49 34.11
C HIS A 265 2.75 25.54 33.30
N ARG A 266 2.14 26.74 33.23
CA ARG A 266 0.97 26.99 32.37
C ARG A 266 1.33 26.93 30.89
N LEU A 267 0.33 26.86 30.00
CA LEU A 267 0.57 26.95 28.55
C LEU A 267 1.40 28.20 28.23
N MET A 268 2.58 27.98 27.67
CA MET A 268 3.50 29.02 27.20
C MET A 268 3.84 28.73 25.75
N GLN A 269 3.75 29.76 24.93
CA GLN A 269 4.11 29.67 23.52
C GLN A 269 5.63 29.60 23.38
N ILE A 270 6.10 28.74 22.48
CA ILE A 270 7.50 28.67 22.08
C ILE A 270 7.78 29.75 21.03
N THR A 271 8.36 30.88 21.45
CA THR A 271 8.68 32.02 20.56
C THR A 271 10.16 32.14 20.24
N ASP A 272 11.02 31.73 21.17
CA ASP A 272 12.47 31.93 21.13
C ASP A 272 13.19 30.99 22.12
N ASP A 273 14.53 31.01 22.12
CA ASP A 273 15.37 30.19 22.99
C ASP A 273 15.15 30.48 24.49
N ALA A 274 14.74 31.69 24.86
CA ALA A 274 14.47 32.04 26.25
C ALA A 274 13.19 31.35 26.75
N SER A 275 12.12 31.38 25.95
CA SER A 275 10.87 30.65 26.24
C SER A 275 11.11 29.15 26.38
N ARG A 276 11.93 28.56 25.50
CA ARG A 276 12.32 27.14 25.58
C ARG A 276 13.09 26.84 26.85
N LYS A 277 14.07 27.68 27.20
CA LYS A 277 14.87 27.49 28.40
C LYS A 277 14.04 27.55 29.68
N ILE A 278 13.11 28.50 29.77
CA ILE A 278 12.18 28.62 30.92
C ILE A 278 11.40 27.32 31.13
N LEU A 279 10.82 26.77 30.04
CA LEU A 279 10.07 25.52 30.10
C LEU A 279 10.97 24.32 30.45
N ALA A 280 12.13 24.20 29.80
CA ALA A 280 13.07 23.11 30.05
C ALA A 280 13.57 23.12 31.51
N ASP A 281 13.88 24.30 32.07
CA ASP A 281 14.35 24.47 33.46
C ASP A 281 13.27 24.17 34.52
N SER A 282 12.00 24.09 34.12
CA SER A 282 10.92 23.68 35.00
C SER A 282 10.78 22.16 35.17
N ILE A 283 11.47 21.34 34.37
CA ILE A 283 11.45 19.88 34.52
C ILE A 283 12.30 19.45 35.72
N GLU A 284 11.65 18.98 36.77
CA GLU A 284 12.26 18.56 38.04
C GLU A 284 12.86 17.13 37.97
N THR A 285 13.62 16.70 38.98
CA THR A 285 14.10 15.29 39.15
C THR A 285 13.59 14.60 40.40
N LYS A 286 12.92 15.32 41.30
CA LYS A 286 12.57 14.76 42.60
C LYS A 286 11.29 13.94 42.48
N ALA A 287 11.45 12.62 42.46
CA ALA A 287 10.35 11.68 42.45
C ALA A 287 10.07 11.15 43.88
N ASP A 288 8.82 11.21 44.31
CA ASP A 288 8.35 10.66 45.56
C ASP A 288 6.85 10.28 45.51
N GLY A 289 6.48 9.34 46.37
CA GLY A 289 5.08 9.01 46.58
C GLY A 289 4.48 7.94 45.66
N GLY A 290 3.15 7.87 45.63
CA GLY A 290 2.36 6.96 44.79
C GLY A 290 2.02 7.54 43.43
N THR A 291 1.08 6.92 42.73
CA THR A 291 0.82 7.13 41.30
C THR A 291 -0.67 7.35 41.05
N SER A 292 -1.06 8.61 40.81
CA SER A 292 -2.41 9.02 40.42
C SER A 292 -2.41 9.61 39.01
N ILE A 293 -2.54 8.73 38.01
CA ILE A 293 -2.61 9.12 36.60
C ILE A 293 -3.86 9.99 36.36
N GLY A 294 -4.99 9.60 36.94
CA GLY A 294 -6.24 10.34 36.85
C GLY A 294 -6.13 11.78 37.38
N ALA A 295 -5.35 12.04 38.43
CA ALA A 295 -5.11 13.42 38.90
C ALA A 295 -4.38 14.25 37.82
N GLY A 296 -3.36 13.66 37.19
CA GLY A 296 -2.57 14.31 36.13
C GLY A 296 -3.44 14.70 34.94
N LEU A 297 -4.23 13.74 34.46
CA LEU A 297 -5.18 13.94 33.36
C LEU A 297 -6.25 14.97 33.71
N TYR A 298 -6.80 14.93 34.93
CA TYR A 298 -7.80 15.90 35.38
C TYR A 298 -7.26 17.34 35.33
N VAL A 299 -6.04 17.57 35.83
CA VAL A 299 -5.41 18.90 35.77
C VAL A 299 -5.23 19.33 34.31
N ALA A 300 -4.77 18.43 33.44
CA ALA A 300 -4.59 18.74 32.02
C ALA A 300 -5.90 19.18 31.36
N VAL A 301 -6.97 18.39 31.47
CA VAL A 301 -8.19 18.64 30.71
C VAL A 301 -9.06 19.74 31.32
N LYS A 302 -9.15 19.83 32.65
CA LYS A 302 -10.02 20.84 33.31
C LYS A 302 -9.35 22.18 33.52
N LYS A 303 -8.04 22.22 33.80
CA LYS A 303 -7.36 23.48 34.15
C LYS A 303 -6.59 24.10 33.00
N ILE A 304 -6.19 23.33 31.99
CA ILE A 304 -5.24 23.78 30.97
C ILE A 304 -5.81 23.73 29.55
N LEU A 305 -6.40 22.59 29.17
CA LEU A 305 -6.77 22.33 27.77
C LEU A 305 -8.26 22.60 27.45
N ALA A 306 -9.05 23.04 28.43
CA ALA A 306 -10.45 23.36 28.21
C ALA A 306 -10.62 24.47 27.15
N GLY A 307 -11.32 24.17 26.05
CA GLY A 307 -11.56 25.09 24.94
C GLY A 307 -10.34 25.35 24.03
N VAL A 308 -9.24 24.63 24.23
CA VAL A 308 -8.03 24.74 23.41
C VAL A 308 -8.21 23.92 22.12
N LYS A 309 -7.79 24.47 20.98
CA LYS A 309 -7.82 23.77 19.70
C LYS A 309 -6.65 22.80 19.58
N ASN A 310 -6.87 21.64 18.96
CA ASN A 310 -5.87 20.58 18.81
C ASN A 310 -5.08 20.29 20.12
N PRO A 311 -5.76 19.97 21.24
CA PRO A 311 -5.08 19.66 22.49
C PRO A 311 -4.47 18.25 22.45
N VAL A 312 -3.21 18.12 22.87
CA VAL A 312 -2.48 16.85 22.93
C VAL A 312 -1.84 16.69 24.31
N ILE A 313 -2.08 15.55 24.95
CA ILE A 313 -1.41 15.15 26.19
C ILE A 313 -0.33 14.15 25.85
N LEU A 314 0.88 14.36 26.38
CA LEU A 314 1.92 13.34 26.44
C LEU A 314 2.02 12.88 27.89
N LEU A 315 1.46 11.69 28.16
CA LEU A 315 1.43 11.05 29.46
C LEU A 315 2.58 10.04 29.56
N ILE A 316 3.47 10.21 30.53
CA ILE A 316 4.62 9.34 30.75
C ILE A 316 4.57 8.81 32.18
N THR A 317 4.59 7.49 32.36
CA THR A 317 4.46 6.80 33.66
C THR A 317 5.14 5.44 33.64
N ASP A 318 5.62 4.98 34.80
CA ASP A 318 6.34 3.70 34.95
C ASP A 318 5.62 2.67 35.86
N GLY A 319 4.49 3.04 36.45
CA GLY A 319 3.86 2.24 37.50
C GLY A 319 2.34 2.15 37.35
N GLU A 320 1.77 1.13 38.00
CA GLU A 320 0.32 0.98 38.10
C GLU A 320 -0.31 2.09 38.94
N GLU A 321 -1.49 2.54 38.50
CA GLU A 321 -2.26 3.55 39.20
C GLU A 321 -2.79 3.01 40.53
N ASN A 322 -2.31 3.59 41.64
CA ASN A 322 -2.62 3.16 42.99
C ASN A 322 -3.32 4.23 43.84
N GLU A 323 -3.44 5.47 43.34
CA GLU A 323 -4.04 6.61 44.04
C GLU A 323 -5.24 7.22 43.30
N ASN A 324 -6.20 7.78 44.05
CA ASN A 324 -7.38 8.44 43.48
C ASN A 324 -7.14 9.94 43.21
N PRO A 325 -7.81 10.55 42.22
CA PRO A 325 -8.73 9.93 41.26
C PRO A 325 -8.00 9.06 40.24
N ARG A 326 -8.67 7.99 39.80
CA ARG A 326 -8.15 7.04 38.82
C ARG A 326 -8.52 7.43 37.39
N ILE A 327 -7.86 6.83 36.38
CA ILE A 327 -8.20 7.03 34.95
C ILE A 327 -9.70 6.86 34.72
N LYS A 328 -10.29 5.78 35.27
CA LYS A 328 -11.72 5.48 35.15
C LYS A 328 -12.63 6.59 35.69
N ASP A 329 -12.18 7.33 36.71
CA ASP A 329 -13.00 8.36 37.37
C ASP A 329 -13.05 9.65 36.54
N ILE A 330 -12.06 9.85 35.67
CA ILE A 330 -11.89 11.07 34.86
C ILE A 330 -12.05 10.83 33.36
N LEU A 331 -12.25 9.59 32.94
CA LEU A 331 -12.25 9.19 31.52
C LEU A 331 -13.24 10.03 30.71
N GLN A 332 -14.47 10.21 31.19
CA GLN A 332 -15.47 11.01 30.48
C GLN A 332 -15.01 12.47 30.32
N ASN A 333 -14.34 13.05 31.32
CA ASN A 333 -13.81 14.40 31.20
C ASN A 333 -12.68 14.52 30.17
N VAL A 334 -11.91 13.45 29.97
CA VAL A 334 -10.91 13.38 28.90
C VAL A 334 -11.58 13.35 27.55
N LEU A 335 -12.57 12.46 27.36
CA LEU A 335 -13.31 12.35 26.10
C LEU A 335 -14.05 13.65 25.73
N ASP A 336 -14.76 14.25 26.69
CA ASP A 336 -15.50 15.51 26.50
C ASP A 336 -14.59 16.69 26.11
N SER A 337 -13.30 16.62 26.47
CA SER A 337 -12.34 17.68 26.15
C SER A 337 -11.84 17.65 24.69
N GLY A 338 -12.06 16.54 23.97
CA GLY A 338 -11.55 16.34 22.61
C GLY A 338 -10.02 16.25 22.52
N VAL A 339 -9.35 15.93 23.64
CA VAL A 339 -7.89 15.78 23.71
C VAL A 339 -7.45 14.43 23.16
N ARG A 340 -6.29 14.41 22.50
CA ARG A 340 -5.59 13.17 22.15
C ARG A 340 -4.57 12.84 23.23
N VAL A 341 -4.58 11.62 23.75
CA VAL A 341 -3.64 11.18 24.79
C VAL A 341 -2.62 10.23 24.19
N ILE A 342 -1.35 10.64 24.21
CA ILE A 342 -0.21 9.81 23.88
C ILE A 342 0.34 9.25 25.17
N THR A 343 0.48 7.93 25.24
CA THR A 343 0.96 7.26 26.44
C THR A 343 2.34 6.67 26.21
N VAL A 344 3.24 6.89 27.15
CA VAL A 344 4.57 6.29 27.19
C VAL A 344 4.69 5.46 28.46
N ALA A 345 4.76 4.15 28.27
CA ALA A 345 4.96 3.18 29.34
C ALA A 345 6.46 3.00 29.60
N PHE A 346 6.93 3.26 30.81
CA PHE A 346 8.29 2.96 31.25
C PHE A 346 8.34 1.59 31.92
N GLY A 347 9.15 0.67 31.40
CA GLY A 347 9.29 -0.69 31.93
C GLY A 347 8.02 -1.54 31.81
N ALA A 348 8.13 -2.79 32.26
CA ALA A 348 7.06 -3.76 32.18
C ALA A 348 5.89 -3.50 33.17
N GLU A 349 6.14 -2.75 34.25
CA GLU A 349 5.20 -2.51 35.35
C GLU A 349 4.24 -1.31 35.13
N ALA A 350 4.36 -0.60 34.01
CA ALA A 350 3.48 0.52 33.71
C ALA A 350 2.02 0.11 33.51
N ASP A 351 1.08 0.95 34.00
CA ASP A 351 -0.34 0.62 34.12
C ASP A 351 -0.94 0.00 32.84
N PRO A 352 -1.72 -1.08 32.95
CA PRO A 352 -2.28 -1.76 31.78
C PRO A 352 -3.39 -0.98 31.07
N LYS A 353 -3.89 0.14 31.62
CA LYS A 353 -4.98 0.94 31.04
C LYS A 353 -4.50 2.03 30.08
N LEU A 354 -3.19 2.17 29.88
CA LEU A 354 -2.60 3.20 29.01
C LEU A 354 -3.04 3.02 27.55
N GLU A 355 -3.07 1.77 27.07
CA GLU A 355 -3.53 1.43 25.73
C GLU A 355 -4.99 1.87 25.52
N LYS A 356 -5.83 1.66 26.54
CA LYS A 356 -7.27 1.95 26.44
C LYS A 356 -7.56 3.44 26.35
N ILE A 357 -6.86 4.29 27.11
CA ILE A 357 -7.07 5.74 27.03
C ILE A 357 -6.52 6.32 25.73
N ALA A 358 -5.39 5.80 25.23
CA ALA A 358 -4.87 6.18 23.92
C ALA A 358 -5.86 5.81 22.81
N GLU A 359 -6.42 4.60 22.84
CA GLU A 359 -7.41 4.12 21.87
C GLU A 359 -8.65 5.03 21.82
N LEU A 360 -9.28 5.27 22.97
CA LEU A 360 -10.51 6.05 23.06
C LEU A 360 -10.34 7.52 22.66
N THR A 361 -9.11 8.03 22.68
CA THR A 361 -8.79 9.42 22.34
C THR A 361 -8.18 9.57 20.95
N GLY A 362 -8.00 8.48 20.20
CA GLY A 362 -7.30 8.51 18.89
C GLY A 362 -5.82 8.93 19.03
N GLY A 363 -5.19 8.52 20.13
CA GLY A 363 -3.80 8.77 20.48
C GLY A 363 -2.84 7.70 19.97
N LYS A 364 -1.64 7.64 20.58
CA LYS A 364 -0.58 6.68 20.26
C LYS A 364 0.01 6.11 21.55
N THR A 365 0.53 4.89 21.45
CA THR A 365 1.21 4.18 22.53
C THR A 365 2.70 4.03 22.20
N PHE A 366 3.53 4.20 23.20
CA PHE A 366 4.96 3.93 23.16
C PHE A 366 5.37 3.20 24.44
N THR A 367 6.45 2.43 24.34
CA THR A 367 7.07 1.73 25.46
C THR A 367 8.55 2.04 25.51
N VAL A 368 9.13 2.03 26.70
CA VAL A 368 10.55 2.28 26.95
C VAL A 368 11.08 1.21 27.89
N ASN A 369 12.02 0.40 27.42
CA ASN A 369 12.68 -0.62 28.23
C ASN A 369 13.63 0.04 29.26
N ASP A 370 13.82 -0.56 30.42
CA ASP A 370 14.69 -0.02 31.47
C ASP A 370 16.17 -0.04 31.09
N ILE A 371 16.61 -1.02 30.29
CA ILE A 371 17.95 -1.02 29.69
C ILE A 371 18.14 0.06 28.61
N ASP A 372 17.06 0.68 28.10
CA ASP A 372 17.17 1.67 27.04
C ASP A 372 17.96 2.89 27.53
N GLU A 373 19.01 3.26 26.80
CA GLU A 373 19.80 4.48 27.02
C GLU A 373 19.07 5.78 26.60
N GLY A 374 17.76 5.67 26.34
CA GLY A 374 16.79 6.75 26.14
C GLY A 374 16.32 6.94 24.70
N HIS A 375 16.63 6.01 23.77
CA HIS A 375 16.25 6.12 22.35
C HIS A 375 14.77 5.85 22.14
N MET A 376 14.18 4.90 22.87
CA MET A 376 12.75 4.61 22.78
C MET A 376 11.93 5.76 23.37
N LEU A 377 12.44 6.43 24.42
CA LEU A 377 11.80 7.62 24.95
C LEU A 377 11.84 8.77 23.93
N GLU A 378 12.96 8.95 23.23
CA GLU A 378 13.06 9.92 22.12
C GLU A 378 12.07 9.61 21.00
N ASP A 379 11.97 8.35 20.60
CA ASP A 379 11.01 7.87 19.61
C ASP A 379 9.56 8.23 20.00
N ALA A 380 9.23 8.14 21.28
CA ALA A 380 7.93 8.54 21.80
C ALA A 380 7.69 10.05 21.69
N PHE A 381 8.69 10.88 21.99
CA PHE A 381 8.63 12.33 21.84
C PHE A 381 8.54 12.77 20.37
N ASP A 382 9.29 12.12 19.48
CA ASP A 382 9.18 12.32 18.02
C ASP A 382 7.79 11.91 17.52
N GLY A 383 7.29 10.77 18.00
CA GLY A 383 5.96 10.28 17.73
C GLY A 383 4.86 11.28 18.12
N ALA A 384 5.06 12.04 19.20
CA ALA A 384 4.15 13.10 19.62
C ALA A 384 4.07 14.30 18.66
N LEU A 385 5.10 14.51 17.84
CA LEU A 385 5.11 15.56 16.83
C LEU A 385 4.26 15.21 15.60
N THR A 386 3.86 13.95 15.42
CA THR A 386 3.06 13.51 14.26
C THR A 386 1.64 14.08 14.23
N TYR A 387 1.17 14.69 15.32
CA TYR A 387 -0.14 15.38 15.40
C TYR A 387 -0.08 16.88 15.07
N GLN A 388 1.11 17.40 14.80
CA GLN A 388 1.24 18.73 14.22
C GLN A 388 0.70 18.73 12.78
N PRO A 389 0.15 19.85 12.29
CA PRO A 389 -0.01 20.02 10.85
C PRO A 389 1.34 19.79 10.16
N PRO A 390 1.37 19.17 8.97
CA PRO A 390 2.61 19.02 8.21
C PRO A 390 3.28 20.39 8.06
N PRO A 391 4.59 20.51 8.32
CA PRO A 391 5.28 21.78 8.17
C PRO A 391 5.18 22.25 6.72
N PRO A 392 5.36 23.57 6.46
CA PRO A 392 5.54 24.05 5.10
C PRO A 392 6.61 23.23 4.39
N ARG A 393 6.42 22.94 3.09
CA ARG A 393 7.32 22.10 2.29
C ARG A 393 8.80 22.50 2.42
N SER A 394 9.08 23.78 2.64
CA SER A 394 10.44 24.31 2.79
C SER A 394 11.17 23.86 4.07
N ASN A 395 10.45 23.31 5.04
CA ASN A 395 10.92 23.07 6.40
C ASN A 395 10.64 21.63 6.88
N THR A 396 10.29 20.70 5.98
CA THR A 396 10.11 19.31 6.36
C THR A 396 11.46 18.71 6.76
N THR A 397 11.57 18.30 8.03
CA THR A 397 12.74 17.62 8.59
C THR A 397 12.55 16.12 8.49
N VAL A 398 13.61 15.39 8.11
CA VAL A 398 13.65 13.93 8.09
C VAL A 398 14.85 13.41 8.88
N THR A 399 14.67 12.26 9.53
CA THR A 399 15.76 11.50 10.15
C THR A 399 16.38 10.57 9.10
N ILE A 400 17.68 10.71 8.88
CA ILE A 400 18.42 9.95 7.84
C ILE A 400 19.42 8.96 8.43
N HIS A 401 19.75 9.09 9.71
CA HIS A 401 20.64 8.19 10.41
C HIS A 401 20.35 8.22 11.90
N GLU A 402 20.39 7.05 12.52
CA GLU A 402 20.27 6.86 13.95
C GLU A 402 21.11 5.64 14.34
N GLU A 403 21.93 5.77 15.38
CA GLU A 403 22.80 4.70 15.84
C GLU A 403 23.09 4.85 17.33
N VAL A 404 23.10 3.73 18.07
CA VAL A 404 23.50 3.67 19.48
C VAL A 404 24.75 2.79 19.57
N TYR A 405 25.77 3.28 20.27
CA TYR A 405 27.01 2.55 20.49
C TYR A 405 27.39 2.56 21.96
N LYS A 406 27.70 1.37 22.49
CA LYS A 406 28.24 1.13 23.84
C LYS A 406 29.31 0.05 23.73
N GLY A 407 30.55 0.39 24.08
CA GLY A 407 31.68 -0.54 23.90
C GLY A 407 33.06 0.10 24.04
N THR A 408 34.12 -0.68 23.80
CA THR A 408 35.52 -0.29 24.06
C THR A 408 36.24 0.40 22.91
N ALA A 409 35.58 0.64 21.77
CA ALA A 409 36.24 1.27 20.64
C ALA A 409 36.71 2.68 21.02
N ARG A 410 37.98 2.98 20.73
CA ARG A 410 38.55 4.33 20.94
C ARG A 410 38.20 5.31 19.85
N GLN A 411 37.74 4.81 18.71
CA GLN A 411 37.21 5.59 17.61
C GLN A 411 36.04 4.82 17.02
N PHE A 412 34.97 5.55 16.75
CA PHE A 412 33.76 4.99 16.18
C PHE A 412 33.17 5.98 15.19
N GLY A 413 32.41 5.47 14.22
CA GLY A 413 31.87 6.27 13.14
C GLY A 413 31.12 5.42 12.15
N SER A 414 30.22 6.05 11.41
CA SER A 414 29.31 5.39 10.49
C SER A 414 28.95 6.32 9.33
N ASN A 415 28.46 5.73 8.24
CA ASN A 415 28.11 6.43 7.02
C ASN A 415 26.61 6.71 6.96
N PHE A 416 26.24 7.79 6.28
CA PHE A 416 24.86 8.12 5.96
C PHE A 416 24.78 8.88 4.63
N ASN A 417 23.61 8.84 3.99
CA ASN A 417 23.41 9.48 2.69
C ASN A 417 22.54 10.72 2.80
N VAL A 418 22.98 11.80 2.16
CA VAL A 418 22.18 13.00 1.91
C VAL A 418 21.73 12.95 0.46
N ASP A 419 20.45 12.70 0.22
CA ASP A 419 19.88 12.62 -1.13
C ASP A 419 19.56 13.99 -1.72
N PHE A 420 19.22 14.00 -3.02
CA PHE A 420 18.96 15.20 -3.80
C PHE A 420 17.80 16.08 -3.27
N THR A 421 16.90 15.54 -2.44
CA THR A 421 15.72 16.27 -1.94
C THR A 421 15.97 17.00 -0.61
N ILE A 422 17.07 16.69 0.08
CA ILE A 422 17.40 17.20 1.43
C ILE A 422 18.83 17.75 1.51
N GLY A 423 19.15 18.38 2.63
CA GLY A 423 20.52 18.83 2.93
C GLY A 423 20.57 20.20 3.58
N LYS A 424 19.47 20.97 3.54
CA LYS A 424 19.38 22.22 4.31
C LYS A 424 19.38 21.89 5.79
N ASN A 425 20.10 22.69 6.59
CA ASN A 425 20.16 22.55 8.05
C ASN A 425 20.38 21.10 8.49
N LEU A 426 21.44 20.47 7.96
CA LEU A 426 21.84 19.16 8.43
C LEU A 426 22.37 19.29 9.86
N ILE A 427 21.85 18.49 10.77
CA ILE A 427 22.21 18.50 12.18
C ILE A 427 22.62 17.10 12.59
N LEU A 428 23.89 16.95 12.97
CA LEU A 428 24.42 15.82 13.72
C LEU A 428 24.22 16.10 15.21
N ARG A 429 23.53 15.20 15.90
CA ARG A 429 23.43 15.19 17.36
C ARG A 429 24.11 13.93 17.89
N LEU A 430 25.02 14.09 18.84
CA LEU A 430 25.65 12.99 19.57
C LEU A 430 25.37 13.16 21.05
N ASP A 431 24.47 12.33 21.59
CA ASP A 431 24.16 12.26 23.00
C ASP A 431 25.12 11.31 23.72
N THR A 432 25.49 11.63 24.95
CA THR A 432 26.26 10.74 25.81
C THR A 432 25.77 10.82 27.26
N ASN A 433 26.08 9.82 28.08
CA ASN A 433 25.87 9.87 29.54
C ASN A 433 27.02 10.55 30.29
N ASP A 434 28.21 10.63 29.69
CA ASP A 434 29.36 11.31 30.27
C ASP A 434 30.09 12.16 29.24
N ARG A 435 30.25 13.46 29.53
CA ARG A 435 31.00 14.38 28.67
C ARG A 435 32.44 13.89 28.42
N GLN A 436 33.08 13.29 29.43
CA GLN A 436 34.47 12.84 29.33
C GLN A 436 34.63 11.58 28.46
N HIS A 437 33.53 10.87 28.19
CA HIS A 437 33.57 9.73 27.28
C HIS A 437 33.94 10.17 25.85
N VAL A 438 33.55 11.37 25.43
CA VAL A 438 33.95 11.95 24.14
C VAL A 438 35.30 12.65 24.28
N VAL A 439 36.38 11.94 23.92
CA VAL A 439 37.77 12.39 24.08
C VAL A 439 38.14 13.45 23.04
N HIS A 440 37.69 13.25 21.79
CA HIS A 440 37.83 14.24 20.73
C HIS A 440 36.47 14.56 20.12
N LEU A 441 36.32 15.82 19.72
CA LEU A 441 35.07 16.36 19.19
C LEU A 441 34.57 15.53 18.00
N PRO A 442 33.26 15.24 17.94
CA PRO A 442 32.70 14.62 16.76
C PRO A 442 32.86 15.56 15.56
N HIS A 443 33.16 14.99 14.41
CA HIS A 443 33.27 15.71 13.14
C HIS A 443 32.55 14.94 12.04
N LEU A 444 32.20 15.67 10.99
CA LEU A 444 31.67 15.10 9.76
C LEU A 444 32.77 15.03 8.70
N VAL A 445 32.73 14.00 7.87
CA VAL A 445 33.50 13.90 6.65
C VAL A 445 32.53 14.05 5.48
N ARG A 446 32.84 14.99 4.59
CA ARG A 446 32.09 15.27 3.37
C ARG A 446 32.27 14.17 2.32
N PRO A 447 31.42 14.13 1.28
CA PRO A 447 31.60 13.24 0.14
C PRO A 447 32.94 13.43 -0.59
N ASP A 448 33.52 14.64 -0.55
CA ASP A 448 34.82 14.96 -1.15
C ASP A 448 36.03 14.61 -0.25
N GLY A 449 35.76 14.07 0.96
CA GLY A 449 36.77 13.74 1.97
C GLY A 449 37.17 14.88 2.91
N ASN A 450 36.67 16.10 2.71
CA ASN A 450 36.98 17.22 3.60
C ASN A 450 36.28 17.07 4.96
N ILE A 451 36.98 17.46 6.03
CA ILE A 451 36.48 17.35 7.40
C ILE A 451 35.79 18.65 7.83
N ILE A 452 34.60 18.53 8.42
CA ILE A 452 33.88 19.60 9.11
C ILE A 452 33.87 19.31 10.61
N GLY A 453 34.60 20.13 11.37
CA GLY A 453 34.58 20.12 12.84
C GLY A 453 33.67 21.21 13.42
N GLY A 454 33.86 21.50 14.72
CA GLY A 454 33.17 22.61 15.39
C GLY A 454 31.90 22.21 16.14
N ALA A 455 31.76 20.94 16.53
CA ALA A 455 30.65 20.50 17.39
C ALA A 455 30.62 21.29 18.70
N VAL A 456 29.44 21.76 19.08
CA VAL A 456 29.17 22.52 20.31
C VAL A 456 28.50 21.61 21.33
N PHE A 457 29.00 21.62 22.57
CA PHE A 457 28.40 20.85 23.66
C PHE A 457 27.31 21.64 24.38
N ASP A 458 26.12 21.06 24.48
CA ASP A 458 25.07 21.53 25.38
C ASP A 458 25.17 20.80 26.73
N PRO A 459 25.60 21.47 27.81
CA PRO A 459 25.71 20.86 29.13
C PRO A 459 24.36 20.53 29.77
N ASN A 460 23.24 21.07 29.25
CA ASN A 460 21.91 20.82 29.81
C ASN A 460 21.31 19.50 29.34
N THR A 461 21.73 19.03 28.16
CA THR A 461 21.23 17.81 27.53
C THR A 461 22.32 16.74 27.36
N PHE A 462 23.59 17.08 27.66
CA PHE A 462 24.75 16.21 27.42
C PHE A 462 24.85 15.78 25.95
N THR A 463 24.67 16.76 25.06
CA THR A 463 24.62 16.57 23.61
C THR A 463 25.70 17.38 22.92
N TRP A 464 26.42 16.77 22.00
CA TRP A 464 27.23 17.47 21.02
C TRP A 464 26.40 17.73 19.77
N ILE A 465 26.36 18.98 19.32
CA ILE A 465 25.59 19.40 18.14
C ILE A 465 26.54 19.97 17.10
N LEU A 466 26.48 19.46 15.88
CA LEU A 466 27.18 20.01 14.73
C LEU A 466 26.16 20.27 13.62
N GLN A 467 26.13 21.52 13.15
CA GLN A 467 25.18 21.96 12.13
C GLN A 467 25.91 22.36 10.85
N VAL A 468 25.38 21.89 9.72
CA VAL A 468 25.80 22.28 8.38
C VAL A 468 24.62 23.00 7.71
N PRO A 469 24.75 24.30 7.37
CA PRO A 469 23.64 25.07 6.79
C PRO A 469 23.09 24.47 5.49
N LEU A 470 23.97 23.94 4.64
CA LEU A 470 23.62 23.24 3.41
C LEU A 470 24.64 22.14 3.14
N ALA A 471 24.21 20.89 3.31
CA ALA A 471 24.97 19.70 2.97
C ALA A 471 24.83 19.36 1.48
N GLU A 472 25.95 18.99 0.87
CA GLU A 472 26.04 18.47 -0.49
C GLU A 472 25.40 17.07 -0.57
N GLU A 473 24.90 16.72 -1.76
CA GLU A 473 24.43 15.35 -2.02
C GLU A 473 25.60 14.37 -2.02
N GLY A 474 25.38 13.19 -1.43
CA GLY A 474 26.37 12.13 -1.42
C GLY A 474 26.41 11.35 -0.12
N GLU A 475 27.42 10.48 -0.01
CA GLU A 475 27.74 9.76 1.21
C GLU A 475 28.58 10.64 2.14
N TRP A 476 28.09 10.80 3.35
CA TRP A 476 28.77 11.49 4.44
C TRP A 476 29.13 10.46 5.51
N SER A 477 30.12 10.77 6.33
CA SER A 477 30.37 9.99 7.55
C SER A 477 30.51 10.90 8.76
N TRP A 478 30.21 10.36 9.92
CA TRP A 478 30.53 10.99 11.20
C TRP A 478 31.56 10.14 11.92
N VAL A 479 32.46 10.80 12.64
CA VAL A 479 33.53 10.13 13.38
C VAL A 479 33.69 10.80 14.74
N VAL A 480 33.88 10.00 15.78
CA VAL A 480 34.12 10.44 17.16
C VAL A 480 35.23 9.60 17.79
N SER A 481 36.00 10.20 18.70
CA SER A 481 36.95 9.46 19.53
C SER A 481 36.41 9.33 20.95
N LEU A 482 36.47 8.11 21.49
CA LEU A 482 35.85 7.73 22.75
C LEU A 482 36.91 7.29 23.77
N SER A 483 36.53 7.32 25.05
CA SER A 483 37.41 6.89 26.14
C SER A 483 37.64 5.37 26.18
N GLY A 484 36.85 4.59 25.44
CA GLY A 484 36.88 3.13 25.44
C GLY A 484 36.22 2.48 26.66
N SER A 485 35.32 3.19 27.34
CA SER A 485 34.53 2.68 28.46
C SER A 485 33.32 1.90 27.98
N GLU A 486 33.10 0.68 28.52
CA GLU A 486 31.92 -0.15 28.24
C GLU A 486 30.65 0.34 28.98
N GLU A 487 30.81 1.17 30.01
CA GLU A 487 29.71 1.70 30.81
C GLU A 487 29.06 2.94 30.18
N ASN A 488 29.82 3.64 29.33
CA ASN A 488 29.38 4.86 28.69
C ASN A 488 28.89 4.58 27.27
N PHE A 489 27.85 5.29 26.87
CA PHE A 489 27.27 5.18 25.55
C PHE A 489 27.38 6.49 24.79
N ILE A 490 27.29 6.35 23.47
CA ILE A 490 26.93 7.44 22.57
C ILE A 490 25.68 7.05 21.79
N ARG A 491 24.87 8.05 21.47
CA ARG A 491 23.78 7.93 20.50
C ARG A 491 23.91 9.02 19.48
N VAL A 492 23.89 8.65 18.21
CA VAL A 492 23.98 9.57 17.10
C VAL A 492 22.66 9.62 16.36
N LYS A 493 22.19 10.84 16.08
CA LYS A 493 21.03 11.09 15.22
C LYS A 493 21.38 12.19 14.23
N VAL A 494 21.13 11.93 12.95
CA VAL A 494 21.31 12.91 11.88
C VAL A 494 19.96 13.25 11.28
N THR A 495 19.67 14.54 11.24
CA THR A 495 18.48 15.08 10.59
C THR A 495 18.86 16.08 9.52
N ALA A 496 18.02 16.20 8.50
CA ALA A 496 18.17 17.22 7.46
C ALA A 496 16.80 17.73 7.02
N GLN A 497 16.77 18.98 6.55
CA GLN A 497 15.58 19.61 6.00
C GLN A 497 15.58 19.58 4.48
N THR A 498 14.39 19.79 3.92
CA THR A 498 14.16 19.95 2.49
C THR A 498 15.12 20.97 1.88
N ARG A 499 15.80 20.55 0.81
CA ARG A 499 16.78 21.38 0.09
C ARG A 499 16.11 22.47 -0.73
N ASP A 500 15.17 22.07 -1.58
CA ASP A 500 14.43 22.95 -2.49
C ASP A 500 12.94 22.96 -2.10
N PRO A 501 12.35 24.11 -1.74
CA PRO A 501 10.94 24.19 -1.35
C PRO A 501 9.94 23.81 -2.46
N THR A 502 10.40 23.74 -3.71
CA THR A 502 9.59 23.34 -4.87
C THR A 502 9.53 21.83 -5.06
N VAL A 503 10.47 21.08 -4.47
CA VAL A 503 10.57 19.63 -4.56
C VAL A 503 10.20 19.02 -3.21
N HIS A 504 9.24 18.09 -3.20
CA HIS A 504 8.92 17.36 -1.97
C HIS A 504 10.07 16.44 -1.58
N PRO A 505 10.44 16.37 -0.28
CA PRO A 505 11.35 15.35 0.18
C PRO A 505 10.72 13.96 0.06
N ILE A 506 11.58 12.94 -0.04
CA ILE A 506 11.14 11.57 0.23
C ILE A 506 10.84 11.48 1.73
N THR A 507 9.63 11.05 2.08
CA THR A 507 9.16 10.92 3.46
C THR A 507 8.68 9.49 3.72
N THR A 508 8.79 9.07 4.98
CA THR A 508 8.27 7.79 5.44
C THR A 508 7.37 7.95 6.66
N ARG A 509 6.35 7.10 6.78
CA ARG A 509 5.46 6.99 7.94
C ARG A 509 5.24 5.51 8.23
N ALA A 510 5.17 5.12 9.50
CA ALA A 510 4.87 3.74 9.88
C ALA A 510 3.74 3.68 10.91
N TRP A 511 2.99 2.58 10.91
CA TRP A 511 1.91 2.28 11.86
C TRP A 511 1.62 0.78 11.88
N MET A 512 0.78 0.33 12.81
CA MET A 512 0.33 -1.05 12.92
C MET A 512 -1.18 -1.15 12.74
N SER A 513 -1.69 -2.27 12.20
CA SER A 513 -3.14 -2.49 12.03
C SER A 513 -3.92 -2.44 13.34
N SER A 514 -3.32 -2.87 14.44
CA SER A 514 -3.93 -2.81 15.78
C SER A 514 -4.09 -1.38 16.32
N GLY A 515 -3.40 -0.40 15.73
CA GLY A 515 -3.30 0.94 16.29
C GLY A 515 -2.74 0.89 17.72
N THR A 516 -3.55 1.29 18.69
CA THR A 516 -3.23 1.24 20.12
C THR A 516 -3.99 0.15 20.87
N ARG A 517 -4.77 -0.68 20.17
CA ARG A 517 -5.56 -1.77 20.77
C ARG A 517 -4.65 -2.87 21.30
N GLU A 518 -5.04 -3.48 22.41
CA GLU A 518 -4.41 -4.71 22.89
C GLU A 518 -4.67 -5.87 21.93
N VAL A 519 -3.69 -6.75 21.79
CA VAL A 519 -3.67 -7.83 20.79
C VAL A 519 -3.60 -9.17 21.51
N ASN A 520 -4.55 -10.05 21.18
CA ASN A 520 -4.46 -11.47 21.49
C ASN A 520 -3.87 -12.19 20.27
N ALA A 521 -2.57 -12.50 20.28
CA ALA A 521 -1.88 -13.04 19.10
C ALA A 521 -2.38 -14.44 18.68
N THR A 522 -3.20 -15.11 19.50
CA THR A 522 -3.84 -16.37 19.12
C THR A 522 -4.92 -16.19 18.04
N VAL A 523 -5.56 -15.01 18.00
CA VAL A 523 -6.70 -14.71 17.11
C VAL A 523 -6.51 -13.45 16.28
N ASP A 524 -5.90 -12.41 16.86
CA ASP A 524 -5.62 -11.15 16.19
C ASP A 524 -4.36 -11.31 15.33
N ARG A 525 -4.41 -10.78 14.09
CA ARG A 525 -3.24 -10.69 13.21
C ARG A 525 -2.82 -9.23 13.09
N VAL A 526 -1.58 -8.93 13.50
CA VAL A 526 -1.02 -7.58 13.44
C VAL A 526 -0.23 -7.42 12.14
N ILE A 527 -0.51 -6.35 11.41
CA ILE A 527 0.24 -5.94 10.22
C ILE A 527 1.06 -4.72 10.59
N ILE A 528 2.33 -4.74 10.23
CA ILE A 528 3.21 -3.57 10.27
C ILE A 528 3.16 -2.91 8.90
N TYR A 529 2.93 -1.60 8.84
CA TYR A 529 2.92 -0.81 7.61
C TYR A 529 4.03 0.24 7.64
N ALA A 530 4.60 0.52 6.46
CA ALA A 530 5.47 1.65 6.22
C ALA A 530 5.18 2.28 4.84
N GLU A 531 4.70 3.51 4.83
CA GLU A 531 4.49 4.30 3.62
C GLU A 531 5.77 5.05 3.23
N VAL A 532 6.19 4.98 1.97
CA VAL A 532 7.35 5.69 1.39
C VAL A 532 6.91 6.48 0.16
N LYS A 533 6.90 7.81 0.27
CA LYS A 533 6.39 8.70 -0.80
C LYS A 533 7.28 9.93 -1.01
N GLN A 534 7.28 10.45 -2.23
CA GLN A 534 7.71 11.81 -2.55
C GLN A 534 6.47 12.68 -2.83
N GLY A 535 6.04 13.46 -1.84
CA GLY A 535 4.73 14.11 -1.88
C GLY A 535 3.63 13.05 -1.91
N ASN A 536 2.90 12.93 -3.04
CA ASN A 536 1.88 11.90 -3.22
C ASN A 536 2.32 10.77 -4.17
N ASN A 537 3.55 10.81 -4.66
CA ASN A 537 4.06 9.81 -5.59
C ASN A 537 4.70 8.66 -4.81
N PRO A 538 4.32 7.40 -5.07
CA PRO A 538 4.90 6.26 -4.39
C PRO A 538 6.38 6.07 -4.73
N VAL A 539 7.16 5.67 -3.74
CA VAL A 539 8.53 5.19 -3.94
C VAL A 539 8.48 3.68 -3.86
N VAL A 540 8.77 3.02 -4.98
CA VAL A 540 8.69 1.56 -5.13
C VAL A 540 10.09 0.96 -5.19
N ASN A 541 10.22 -0.36 -4.99
CA ASN A 541 11.49 -1.11 -4.94
C ASN A 541 12.51 -0.65 -3.88
N ALA A 542 12.10 0.15 -2.90
CA ALA A 542 12.89 0.43 -1.71
C ALA A 542 13.04 -0.83 -0.84
N ASN A 543 14.13 -0.89 -0.07
CA ASN A 543 14.33 -1.89 0.96
C ASN A 543 13.80 -1.35 2.29
N VAL A 544 12.70 -1.93 2.77
CA VAL A 544 11.99 -1.48 3.97
C VAL A 544 12.06 -2.54 5.05
N ARG A 545 12.58 -2.16 6.22
CA ARG A 545 12.78 -3.04 7.37
C ARG A 545 12.01 -2.49 8.57
N ALA A 546 11.21 -3.33 9.22
CA ALA A 546 10.69 -3.04 10.55
C ALA A 546 11.58 -3.72 11.60
N LEU A 547 12.10 -2.94 12.54
CA LEU A 547 12.74 -3.42 13.75
C LEU A 547 11.69 -3.48 14.85
N VAL A 548 11.52 -4.67 15.41
CA VAL A 548 10.56 -4.95 16.48
C VAL A 548 11.32 -5.31 17.74
N THR A 549 11.30 -4.42 18.72
CA THR A 549 11.94 -4.62 20.02
C THR A 549 10.97 -5.35 20.95
N PRO A 550 11.34 -6.53 21.46
CA PRO A 550 10.47 -7.31 22.35
C PRO A 550 10.36 -6.68 23.75
N PRO A 551 9.34 -7.09 24.54
CA PRO A 551 9.20 -6.65 25.92
C PRO A 551 10.30 -7.22 26.83
N ASN A 552 10.89 -8.35 26.48
CA ASN A 552 12.01 -8.93 27.21
C ASN A 552 13.31 -8.22 26.82
N GLU A 553 13.87 -7.49 27.77
CA GLU A 553 15.04 -6.64 27.58
C GLU A 553 16.33 -7.41 27.21
N PHE A 554 16.37 -8.72 27.44
CA PHE A 554 17.53 -9.55 27.10
C PHE A 554 17.46 -10.18 25.72
N GLU A 555 16.34 -10.02 25.02
CA GLU A 555 16.17 -10.52 23.67
C GLU A 555 16.59 -9.49 22.63
N ARG A 556 16.96 -9.99 21.44
CA ARG A 556 17.35 -9.13 20.33
C ARG A 556 16.11 -8.68 19.57
N ASP A 557 16.22 -7.49 18.98
CA ASP A 557 15.22 -7.01 18.02
C ASP A 557 15.01 -8.02 16.89
N GLU A 558 13.75 -8.21 16.53
CA GLU A 558 13.37 -8.95 15.33
C GLU A 558 13.32 -8.00 14.14
N VAL A 559 13.67 -8.51 12.95
CA VAL A 559 13.66 -7.73 11.71
C VAL A 559 12.70 -8.35 10.70
N TYR A 560 11.72 -7.57 10.30
CA TYR A 560 10.76 -7.92 9.25
C TYR A 560 11.07 -7.12 7.99
N ILE A 561 11.18 -7.79 6.84
CA ILE A 561 11.27 -7.12 5.54
C ILE A 561 9.84 -6.83 5.06
N LEU A 562 9.48 -5.57 4.93
CA LEU A 562 8.14 -5.16 4.48
C LEU A 562 8.12 -5.15 2.95
N LEU A 563 7.01 -5.59 2.33
CA LEU A 563 6.86 -5.71 0.88
C LEU A 563 5.72 -4.84 0.33
N ASP A 564 5.89 -4.30 -0.88
CA ASP A 564 4.91 -3.52 -1.67
C ASP A 564 4.60 -4.30 -2.96
N ASN A 565 4.12 -5.53 -2.81
CA ASN A 565 3.94 -6.54 -3.87
C ASN A 565 2.48 -6.97 -4.10
N GLY A 566 1.53 -6.39 -3.37
CA GLY A 566 0.09 -6.66 -3.45
C GLY A 566 -0.34 -8.01 -2.89
N GLN A 567 0.52 -8.68 -2.12
CA GLN A 567 0.28 -10.02 -1.57
C GLN A 567 0.46 -10.06 -0.05
N GLY A 568 -0.13 -11.08 0.59
CA GLY A 568 -0.05 -11.25 2.04
C GLY A 568 -0.74 -10.09 2.79
N ALA A 569 0.04 -9.39 3.61
CA ALA A 569 -0.40 -8.18 4.30
C ALA A 569 -0.63 -6.99 3.36
N ASP A 570 0.03 -6.97 2.19
CA ASP A 570 -0.14 -5.90 1.21
C ASP A 570 -1.32 -6.22 0.29
N ILE A 571 -2.10 -5.19 -0.06
CA ILE A 571 -3.32 -5.31 -0.84
C ILE A 571 -3.24 -4.61 -2.21
N GLN A 572 -2.19 -3.80 -2.44
CA GLN A 572 -1.99 -3.13 -3.73
C GLN A 572 -0.51 -2.89 -4.01
N ALA A 573 0.04 -3.59 -4.99
CA ALA A 573 1.44 -3.48 -5.33
C ALA A 573 1.80 -2.08 -5.91
N GLY A 574 2.95 -1.55 -5.52
CA GLY A 574 3.52 -0.32 -6.05
C GLY A 574 2.84 0.97 -5.58
N ASP A 575 2.03 0.92 -4.52
CA ASP A 575 1.37 2.10 -3.95
C ASP A 575 2.24 2.86 -2.93
N GLY A 576 3.47 2.36 -2.74
CA GLY A 576 4.46 2.89 -1.81
C GLY A 576 4.14 2.56 -0.37
N ILE A 577 3.24 1.62 -0.09
CA ILE A 577 2.95 1.10 1.25
C ILE A 577 3.50 -0.30 1.34
N TYR A 578 4.55 -0.43 2.14
CA TYR A 578 5.19 -1.70 2.42
C TYR A 578 4.57 -2.31 3.66
N SER A 579 4.23 -3.59 3.62
CA SER A 579 3.63 -4.26 4.78
C SER A 579 4.05 -5.72 4.94
N ARG A 580 3.83 -6.25 6.16
CA ARG A 580 4.07 -7.65 6.54
C ARG A 580 3.34 -7.97 7.84
N TYR A 581 2.92 -9.22 8.04
CA TYR A 581 2.40 -9.67 9.33
C TYR A 581 3.52 -9.79 10.38
N MET A 582 3.21 -9.37 11.60
CA MET A 582 4.01 -9.69 12.78
C MET A 582 3.56 -11.06 13.30
N THR A 583 4.37 -12.09 13.06
CA THR A 583 4.00 -13.48 13.36
C THR A 583 4.74 -14.07 14.55
N ARG A 584 5.91 -13.51 14.92
CA ARG A 584 6.75 -14.00 16.01
C ARG A 584 6.57 -13.15 17.25
N TYR A 585 6.30 -13.83 18.36
CA TYR A 585 6.07 -13.23 19.67
C TYR A 585 6.86 -14.02 20.70
N SER A 586 7.81 -13.38 21.36
CA SER A 586 8.70 -14.04 22.32
C SER A 586 8.14 -14.06 23.75
N ALA A 587 7.38 -13.05 24.14
CA ALA A 587 6.72 -12.94 25.45
C ALA A 587 5.51 -11.98 25.40
N THR A 588 4.57 -12.14 26.34
CA THR A 588 3.49 -11.15 26.49
C THR A 588 4.07 -9.83 26.99
N GLY A 589 3.46 -8.71 26.58
CA GLY A 589 3.96 -7.37 26.93
C GLY A 589 3.93 -6.39 25.76
N ARG A 590 4.64 -5.27 25.92
CA ARG A 590 4.67 -4.18 24.94
C ARG A 590 5.86 -4.33 24.00
N TYR A 591 5.58 -4.44 22.70
CA TYR A 591 6.57 -4.44 21.64
C TYR A 591 6.68 -3.05 21.05
N SER A 592 7.90 -2.57 20.80
CA SER A 592 8.15 -1.30 20.10
C SER A 592 8.50 -1.55 18.64
N VAL A 593 7.98 -0.74 17.72
CA VAL A 593 8.19 -0.93 16.28
C VAL A 593 8.72 0.35 15.63
N LYS A 594 9.83 0.21 14.91
CA LYS A 594 10.50 1.26 14.13
C LYS A 594 10.72 0.78 12.70
N ALA A 595 10.50 1.65 11.71
CA ALA A 595 10.75 1.36 10.31
C ALA A 595 12.00 2.09 9.81
N GLN A 596 12.86 1.36 9.10
CA GLN A 596 14.02 1.88 8.39
C GLN A 596 13.84 1.61 6.89
N VAL A 597 13.97 2.65 6.09
CA VAL A 597 13.84 2.62 4.63
C VAL A 597 15.19 2.97 4.01
N THR A 598 15.66 2.15 3.07
CA THR A 598 16.82 2.44 2.23
C THR A 598 16.49 2.24 0.75
N ASP A 599 17.28 2.79 -0.15
CA ASP A 599 17.03 2.67 -1.59
C ASP A 599 17.20 1.23 -2.14
N GLY A 600 18.02 0.41 -1.48
CA GLY A 600 18.28 -0.98 -1.88
C GLY A 600 18.88 -1.14 -3.29
N GLY A 601 19.43 -0.08 -3.87
CA GLY A 601 19.99 0.00 -5.23
C GLY A 601 18.96 0.09 -6.36
N ARG A 602 17.65 0.00 -6.07
CA ARG A 602 16.60 -0.14 -7.08
C ARG A 602 15.39 0.77 -6.86
N ALA A 603 15.38 1.57 -5.79
CA ALA A 603 14.25 2.43 -5.48
C ALA A 603 13.99 3.49 -6.55
N VAL A 604 12.71 3.66 -6.89
CA VAL A 604 12.27 4.58 -7.94
C VAL A 604 11.03 5.32 -7.48
N ILE A 605 11.01 6.63 -7.75
CA ILE A 605 9.83 7.46 -7.57
C ILE A 605 8.89 7.20 -8.74
N ASN A 606 7.78 6.53 -8.47
CA ASN A 606 6.77 6.22 -9.47
C ASN A 606 5.99 7.49 -9.81
N LYS A 607 6.29 8.07 -10.97
CA LYS A 607 5.57 9.23 -11.51
C LYS A 607 4.38 8.85 -12.40
N GLY A 608 3.91 7.61 -12.31
CA GLY A 608 2.78 7.10 -13.08
C GLY A 608 3.00 7.14 -14.58
N PHE A 609 1.90 7.26 -15.33
CA PHE A 609 1.89 7.32 -16.79
C PHE A 609 2.37 8.69 -17.31
N LEU A 610 3.67 8.96 -17.23
CA LEU A 610 4.29 10.00 -18.05
C LEU A 610 4.42 9.48 -19.48
N THR A 611 3.33 9.53 -20.26
CA THR A 611 3.53 9.58 -21.71
C THR A 611 4.12 10.95 -22.02
N SER A 612 5.29 10.95 -22.61
CA SER A 612 5.89 12.06 -23.31
C SER A 612 4.98 12.50 -24.47
N SER A 613 3.89 13.19 -24.16
CA SER A 613 3.12 13.96 -25.14
C SER A 613 2.35 15.10 -24.48
N GLN A 614 3.08 16.06 -23.90
CA GLN A 614 2.62 17.44 -23.70
C GLN A 614 2.36 18.20 -25.03
N ARG A 615 1.98 17.49 -26.11
CA ARG A 615 1.53 18.07 -27.38
C ARG A 615 0.44 17.19 -28.00
N ARG A 616 -0.69 17.04 -27.32
CA ARG A 616 -1.97 16.78 -28.01
C ARG A 616 -2.96 17.88 -27.64
N ARG A 617 -3.64 18.37 -28.67
CA ARG A 617 -4.41 19.62 -28.65
C ARG A 617 -5.51 19.48 -27.59
N ARG A 618 -5.73 20.53 -26.78
CA ARG A 618 -6.93 20.65 -25.94
C ARG A 618 -8.18 20.50 -26.82
N SER A 619 -8.71 19.29 -26.95
CA SER A 619 -10.06 19.09 -27.45
C SER A 619 -11.01 19.69 -26.42
N ALA A 620 -11.86 20.61 -26.85
CA ALA A 620 -12.78 21.33 -25.97
C ALA A 620 -14.07 20.53 -25.70
N ASP A 621 -14.18 19.30 -26.22
CA ASP A 621 -15.35 18.43 -26.09
C ASP A 621 -15.12 17.31 -25.05
N PRO A 622 -15.84 17.32 -23.91
CA PRO A 622 -15.83 16.24 -22.92
C PRO A 622 -16.31 14.89 -23.47
N ASN A 623 -16.92 14.85 -24.66
CA ASN A 623 -17.33 13.64 -25.36
C ASN A 623 -16.24 13.10 -26.32
N ASP A 624 -15.03 13.68 -26.35
CA ASP A 624 -13.93 13.10 -27.14
C ASP A 624 -13.33 11.89 -26.39
N TYR A 625 -13.89 10.71 -26.68
CA TYR A 625 -13.64 9.46 -25.95
C TYR A 625 -12.24 8.88 -26.14
N GLU A 626 -11.49 9.32 -27.15
CA GLU A 626 -10.14 8.83 -27.49
C GLU A 626 -9.04 9.41 -26.57
N GLU A 627 -9.33 10.42 -25.74
CA GLU A 627 -8.36 11.07 -24.84
C GLU A 627 -8.61 10.84 -23.34
N ARG A 628 -9.63 10.05 -22.95
CA ARG A 628 -9.96 9.85 -21.53
C ARG A 628 -8.87 9.02 -20.81
N PRO A 629 -8.42 9.43 -19.62
CA PRO A 629 -7.48 8.64 -18.83
C PRO A 629 -8.13 7.33 -18.37
N ASP A 630 -7.32 6.28 -18.28
CA ASP A 630 -7.75 5.04 -17.63
C ASP A 630 -7.97 5.26 -16.12
N TYR A 631 -8.98 4.58 -15.59
CA TYR A 631 -9.27 4.57 -14.15
C TYR A 631 -8.23 3.71 -13.43
N CYS A 632 -7.56 4.30 -12.45
CA CYS A 632 -6.52 3.67 -11.64
C CYS A 632 -7.08 3.34 -10.24
N CYS A 633 -6.70 2.27 -9.56
CA CYS A 633 -5.83 1.16 -9.97
C CYS A 633 -6.36 -0.14 -9.34
N GLY A 634 -6.08 -1.27 -9.99
CA GLY A 634 -6.46 -2.59 -9.53
C GLY A 634 -5.43 -3.18 -8.57
N SER A 635 -4.90 -4.36 -8.86
CA SER A 635 -3.96 -5.12 -8.04
C SER A 635 -2.60 -4.42 -7.91
N TYR A 636 -2.23 -3.58 -8.88
CA TYR A 636 -0.99 -2.83 -8.85
C TYR A 636 -1.14 -1.39 -9.35
N ILE A 637 -0.19 -0.54 -8.98
CA ILE A 637 0.03 0.78 -9.57
C ILE A 637 1.03 0.67 -10.73
N PRO A 638 0.61 0.96 -11.97
CA PRO A 638 1.48 0.83 -13.13
C PRO A 638 2.72 1.73 -13.02
N LEU A 639 3.91 1.13 -13.16
CA LEU A 639 5.19 1.81 -13.20
C LEU A 639 5.64 2.01 -14.66
N HIS A 640 5.75 3.26 -15.12
CA HIS A 640 6.33 3.52 -16.43
C HIS A 640 7.86 3.42 -16.35
N ARG A 641 8.46 2.38 -16.94
CA ARG A 641 9.94 2.15 -16.91
C ARG A 641 10.76 3.34 -17.44
N ALA A 642 10.20 4.17 -18.32
CA ALA A 642 10.87 5.38 -18.83
C ALA A 642 10.52 6.67 -18.05
N GLY A 643 9.61 6.62 -17.06
CA GLY A 643 9.10 7.78 -16.32
C GLY A 643 9.45 7.83 -14.84
N GLY A 644 9.96 6.72 -14.27
CA GLY A 644 10.43 6.68 -12.89
C GLY A 644 11.72 7.47 -12.69
N HIS A 645 11.78 8.29 -11.64
CA HIS A 645 13.02 8.98 -11.26
C HIS A 645 13.75 8.12 -10.22
N ASN A 646 14.98 7.71 -10.49
CA ASN A 646 15.80 7.02 -9.50
C ASN A 646 15.93 7.91 -8.26
N THR A 647 15.74 7.35 -7.07
CA THR A 647 15.87 8.11 -5.82
C THR A 647 17.32 8.50 -5.52
N GLY A 648 18.28 7.78 -6.11
CA GLY A 648 19.64 7.74 -5.59
C GLY A 648 19.67 7.06 -4.21
N ASN A 649 20.83 7.07 -3.57
CA ASN A 649 20.97 6.52 -2.23
C ASN A 649 20.26 7.43 -1.23
N PHE A 650 19.32 6.86 -0.47
CA PHE A 650 18.63 7.58 0.60
C PHE A 650 18.34 6.64 1.76
N THR A 651 18.25 7.22 2.95
CA THR A 651 17.80 6.53 4.16
C THR A 651 16.74 7.37 4.84
N ARG A 652 15.70 6.72 5.37
CA ARG A 652 14.71 7.33 6.25
C ARG A 652 14.41 6.42 7.43
N ILE A 653 14.18 7.02 8.60
CA ILE A 653 13.82 6.31 9.83
C ILE A 653 12.55 6.95 10.39
N THR A 654 11.60 6.12 10.82
CA THR A 654 10.36 6.57 11.47
C THR A 654 9.84 5.54 12.46
N VAL A 655 9.04 5.99 13.41
CA VAL A 655 8.53 5.17 14.51
C VAL A 655 7.06 4.82 14.26
N ALA A 656 6.70 3.55 14.41
CA ALA A 656 5.32 3.08 14.26
C ALA A 656 4.51 3.16 15.56
N GLY A 657 5.19 3.14 16.71
CA GLY A 657 4.60 3.12 18.06
C GLY A 657 4.85 1.78 18.75
N SER A 658 4.05 1.46 19.75
CA SER A 658 4.09 0.17 20.45
C SER A 658 2.75 -0.55 20.46
N VAL A 659 2.79 -1.88 20.45
CA VAL A 659 1.62 -2.76 20.56
C VAL A 659 1.75 -3.63 21.80
N LYS A 660 0.65 -3.80 22.55
CA LYS A 660 0.61 -4.66 23.73
C LYS A 660 -0.02 -6.00 23.40
N VAL A 661 0.75 -7.06 23.55
CA VAL A 661 0.35 -8.44 23.32
C VAL A 661 -0.03 -9.07 24.67
N THR A 662 -1.27 -9.51 24.80
CA THR A 662 -1.83 -10.04 26.05
C THR A 662 -1.79 -11.56 26.13
N GLU A 663 -1.79 -12.24 25.00
CA GLU A 663 -1.75 -13.71 24.91
C GLU A 663 -1.00 -14.13 23.64
N ILE A 664 -0.26 -15.24 23.75
CA ILE A 664 0.59 -15.81 22.69
C ILE A 664 0.25 -17.29 22.58
N PRO A 665 0.15 -17.85 21.36
CA PRO A 665 -0.15 -19.25 21.19
C PRO A 665 1.00 -20.16 21.65
N GLU A 666 0.71 -21.25 22.36
CA GLU A 666 1.71 -22.24 22.83
C GLU A 666 2.28 -23.11 21.70
N LYS A 667 1.58 -23.16 20.57
CA LYS A 667 1.91 -23.92 19.36
C LYS A 667 1.63 -23.05 18.15
N ASP A 668 2.14 -23.45 17.00
CA ASP A 668 1.73 -22.79 15.78
C ASP A 668 0.21 -22.93 15.54
N THR A 669 -0.41 -21.79 15.21
CA THR A 669 -1.83 -21.59 14.93
C THR A 669 -2.03 -20.62 13.75
N GLN A 670 -0.97 -20.28 13.03
CA GLN A 670 -0.97 -19.25 11.99
C GLN A 670 -0.82 -19.92 10.62
N PRO A 671 -1.92 -20.31 9.95
CA PRO A 671 -1.81 -20.91 8.64
C PRO A 671 -1.26 -19.91 7.60
N PRO A 672 -0.79 -20.39 6.44
CA PRO A 672 -0.34 -19.54 5.35
C PRO A 672 -1.41 -18.54 4.90
N ALA A 673 -0.99 -17.36 4.44
CA ALA A 673 -1.87 -16.36 3.88
C ALA A 673 -2.53 -16.84 2.58
N PRO A 674 -3.72 -16.34 2.22
CA PRO A 674 -4.35 -16.70 0.96
C PRO A 674 -3.55 -16.17 -0.25
N VAL A 675 -3.39 -17.02 -1.25
CA VAL A 675 -2.85 -16.65 -2.57
C VAL A 675 -3.93 -15.87 -3.35
N ARG A 676 -3.61 -14.65 -3.78
CA ARG A 676 -4.59 -13.75 -4.42
C ARG A 676 -4.35 -13.52 -5.90
N ASP A 677 -3.24 -14.01 -6.43
CA ASP A 677 -2.75 -13.79 -7.79
C ASP A 677 -2.50 -15.08 -8.57
N LEU A 678 -3.18 -16.18 -8.22
CA LEU A 678 -3.11 -17.40 -9.02
C LEU A 678 -3.53 -17.10 -10.46
N HIS A 679 -2.60 -17.27 -11.37
CA HIS A 679 -2.75 -16.98 -12.78
C HIS A 679 -2.46 -18.23 -13.62
N ILE A 680 -3.14 -18.35 -14.76
CA ILE A 680 -3.05 -19.51 -15.62
C ILE A 680 -3.03 -19.11 -17.10
N VAL A 681 -2.09 -19.68 -17.85
CA VAL A 681 -1.85 -19.36 -19.26
C VAL A 681 -1.65 -20.64 -20.05
N LEU A 682 -2.41 -20.80 -21.14
CA LEU A 682 -2.14 -21.84 -22.13
C LEU A 682 -0.81 -21.53 -22.85
N MET A 683 0.08 -22.50 -23.04
CA MET A 683 1.33 -22.28 -23.77
C MET A 683 1.15 -22.61 -25.26
N ASP A 684 1.34 -21.61 -26.13
CA ASP A 684 1.07 -21.72 -27.57
C ASP A 684 2.22 -22.36 -28.39
N ASP A 685 3.43 -22.48 -27.82
CA ASP A 685 4.68 -22.70 -28.58
C ASP A 685 5.27 -24.12 -28.57
N VAL A 686 4.76 -25.02 -27.73
CA VAL A 686 5.18 -26.42 -27.79
C VAL A 686 4.26 -27.10 -28.78
N LYS A 687 4.75 -28.05 -29.60
CA LYS A 687 3.92 -28.95 -30.42
C LYS A 687 2.93 -29.68 -29.49
N THR A 688 1.86 -29.01 -29.10
CA THR A 688 0.71 -29.57 -28.42
C THR A 688 0.19 -30.56 -29.41
N ASP A 689 0.12 -31.81 -28.99
CA ASP A 689 -0.55 -32.83 -29.76
C ASP A 689 -2.05 -32.52 -29.61
N VAL A 690 -2.52 -31.49 -30.34
CA VAL A 690 -3.89 -30.96 -30.29
C VAL A 690 -4.90 -32.09 -30.56
N LEU A 691 -4.46 -33.11 -31.29
CA LEU A 691 -5.22 -34.34 -31.57
C LEU A 691 -5.36 -35.27 -30.36
N SER A 692 -4.47 -35.16 -29.35
CA SER A 692 -4.50 -35.96 -28.12
C SER A 692 -5.31 -35.33 -26.98
N GLY A 693 -5.71 -34.06 -27.10
CA GLY A 693 -6.40 -33.30 -26.04
C GLY A 693 -5.49 -32.87 -24.87
N HIS A 694 -4.17 -33.09 -24.97
CA HIS A 694 -3.20 -32.65 -23.96
C HIS A 694 -2.57 -31.29 -24.29
N TYR A 695 -2.64 -30.36 -23.34
CA TYR A 695 -2.10 -29.01 -23.46
C TYR A 695 -1.07 -28.73 -22.36
N ASN A 696 -0.06 -27.92 -22.70
CA ASN A 696 0.86 -27.39 -21.71
C ASN A 696 0.30 -26.08 -21.16
N VAL A 697 0.23 -25.99 -19.84
CA VAL A 697 -0.37 -24.87 -19.13
C VAL A 697 0.63 -24.37 -18.10
N SER A 698 0.91 -23.07 -18.14
CA SER A 698 1.72 -22.38 -17.15
C SER A 698 0.82 -21.88 -16.04
N LEU A 699 1.18 -22.15 -14.78
CA LEU A 699 0.56 -21.56 -13.60
C LEU A 699 1.60 -20.73 -12.86
N SER A 700 1.21 -19.54 -12.42
CA SER A 700 2.03 -18.69 -11.57
C SER A 700 1.24 -18.12 -10.41
N TRP A 701 1.92 -17.91 -9.28
CA TRP A 701 1.38 -17.25 -8.09
C TRP A 701 2.52 -16.78 -7.18
N THR A 702 2.23 -15.85 -6.29
CA THR A 702 3.18 -15.47 -5.24
C THR A 702 3.10 -16.43 -4.06
N ALA A 703 4.24 -16.95 -3.63
CA ALA A 703 4.32 -17.85 -2.49
C ALA A 703 3.85 -17.15 -1.21
N PRO A 704 2.88 -17.74 -0.47
CA PRO A 704 2.61 -17.34 0.90
C PRO A 704 3.75 -17.82 1.82
N GLY A 705 3.65 -17.48 3.10
CA GLY A 705 4.55 -17.97 4.13
C GLY A 705 4.15 -19.34 4.68
N ASP A 706 4.91 -19.76 5.68
CA ASP A 706 4.54 -20.81 6.62
C ASP A 706 3.49 -20.21 7.58
N ASP A 707 3.90 -19.15 8.28
CA ASP A 707 3.05 -18.28 9.07
C ASP A 707 2.61 -17.08 8.24
N LEU A 708 1.36 -17.07 7.76
CA LEU A 708 0.80 -15.97 6.98
C LEU A 708 1.68 -15.60 5.76
N ASP A 709 2.44 -14.50 5.82
CA ASP A 709 3.34 -14.02 4.76
C ASP A 709 4.82 -14.02 5.18
N LEU A 710 5.20 -14.92 6.10
CA LEU A 710 6.56 -15.13 6.55
C LEU A 710 6.96 -16.62 6.50
N GLY A 711 8.18 -16.92 6.07
CA GLY A 711 8.69 -18.29 5.99
C GLY A 711 8.38 -18.95 4.66
N ILE A 712 8.39 -20.29 4.64
CA ILE A 712 8.23 -21.12 3.44
C ILE A 712 7.07 -22.07 3.67
N ALA A 713 6.02 -21.99 2.84
CA ALA A 713 4.93 -22.95 2.89
C ALA A 713 5.44 -24.40 2.64
N SER A 714 4.93 -25.34 3.45
CA SER A 714 5.34 -26.74 3.41
C SER A 714 4.79 -27.51 2.23
N ASP A 715 3.55 -27.25 1.80
CA ASP A 715 2.91 -27.95 0.67
C ASP A 715 1.79 -27.12 0.00
N TYR A 716 1.35 -27.54 -1.18
CA TYR A 716 0.24 -26.93 -1.91
C TYR A 716 -0.77 -27.96 -2.41
N VAL A 717 -2.05 -27.66 -2.26
CA VAL A 717 -3.16 -28.46 -2.80
C VAL A 717 -3.78 -27.69 -3.96
N LEU A 718 -3.53 -28.11 -5.20
CA LEU A 718 -4.08 -27.51 -6.41
C LEU A 718 -5.19 -28.37 -7.01
N ARG A 719 -6.36 -27.78 -7.27
CA ARG A 719 -7.54 -28.48 -7.79
C ARG A 719 -8.06 -27.82 -9.06
N MET A 720 -8.58 -28.66 -9.97
CA MET A 720 -9.20 -28.26 -11.23
C MET A 720 -10.61 -28.85 -11.36
N THR A 721 -11.56 -28.10 -11.90
CA THR A 721 -12.95 -28.57 -12.16
C THR A 721 -13.58 -27.78 -13.30
N SER A 722 -14.66 -28.30 -13.89
CA SER A 722 -15.53 -27.54 -14.81
C SER A 722 -16.66 -26.80 -14.10
N ASN A 723 -16.86 -27.03 -12.80
CA ASN A 723 -17.87 -26.33 -12.00
C ASN A 723 -17.23 -25.40 -10.96
N ARG A 724 -17.35 -24.08 -11.18
CA ARG A 724 -16.76 -23.05 -10.30
C ARG A 724 -17.15 -23.21 -8.82
N SER A 725 -18.39 -23.62 -8.51
CA SER A 725 -18.86 -23.71 -7.13
C SER A 725 -18.11 -24.75 -6.30
N ASP A 726 -17.54 -25.76 -6.95
CA ASP A 726 -16.80 -26.83 -6.29
C ASP A 726 -15.48 -26.34 -5.67
N LEU A 727 -14.96 -25.20 -6.16
CA LEU A 727 -13.76 -24.55 -5.64
C LEU A 727 -14.07 -23.47 -4.59
N ALA A 728 -15.33 -23.26 -4.20
CA ALA A 728 -15.62 -22.35 -3.11
C ALA A 728 -15.05 -22.89 -1.78
N GLU A 729 -14.73 -21.98 -0.85
CA GLU A 729 -14.10 -22.27 0.45
C GLU A 729 -14.70 -23.49 1.17
N LYS A 730 -16.03 -23.60 1.17
CA LYS A 730 -16.78 -24.67 1.84
C LYS A 730 -16.64 -26.06 1.18
N TYR A 731 -16.39 -26.10 -0.12
CA TYR A 731 -16.45 -27.33 -0.93
C TYR A 731 -15.08 -27.81 -1.40
N PHE A 732 -14.05 -26.96 -1.35
CA PHE A 732 -12.73 -27.20 -1.93
C PHE A 732 -12.12 -28.57 -1.58
N ASN A 733 -12.24 -29.02 -0.33
CA ASN A 733 -11.64 -30.28 0.10
C ASN A 733 -12.46 -31.54 -0.25
N ASN A 734 -13.76 -31.41 -0.52
CA ASN A 734 -14.72 -32.52 -0.56
C ASN A 734 -15.67 -32.48 -1.77
N ALA A 735 -15.36 -31.71 -2.80
CA ALA A 735 -16.16 -31.72 -4.01
C ALA A 735 -16.20 -33.14 -4.62
N SER A 736 -17.14 -33.37 -5.55
CA SER A 736 -17.31 -34.71 -6.16
C SER A 736 -16.73 -34.81 -7.57
N ASN A 737 -16.52 -33.66 -8.23
CA ASN A 737 -16.23 -33.54 -9.66
C ASN A 737 -14.91 -32.82 -9.93
N GLU A 738 -14.05 -32.69 -8.93
CA GLU A 738 -12.76 -32.04 -9.00
C GLU A 738 -11.62 -33.04 -9.28
N THR A 739 -10.55 -32.53 -9.88
CA THR A 739 -9.31 -33.24 -10.12
C THR A 739 -8.22 -32.62 -9.25
N LEU A 740 -7.61 -33.42 -8.37
CA LEU A 740 -6.40 -33.05 -7.66
C LEU A 740 -5.20 -33.14 -8.62
N LEU A 741 -4.45 -32.05 -8.76
CA LEU A 741 -3.27 -32.00 -9.62
C LEU A 741 -2.02 -32.36 -8.81
N ASP A 742 -1.19 -33.23 -9.35
CA ASP A 742 0.05 -33.69 -8.71
C ASP A 742 1.16 -32.64 -8.86
N LEU A 743 1.66 -32.16 -7.73
CA LEU A 743 2.71 -31.16 -7.62
C LEU A 743 4.05 -31.73 -7.11
N SER A 744 4.13 -33.04 -6.83
CA SER A 744 5.29 -33.67 -6.19
C SER A 744 6.62 -33.56 -6.96
N GLY A 745 6.56 -33.24 -8.25
CA GLY A 745 7.73 -33.04 -9.11
C GLY A 745 8.29 -31.62 -9.17
N TYR A 746 7.67 -30.64 -8.49
CA TYR A 746 8.06 -29.23 -8.56
C TYR A 746 8.74 -28.75 -7.28
N SER A 747 9.68 -27.82 -7.42
CA SER A 747 10.31 -27.15 -6.27
C SER A 747 9.44 -25.95 -5.88
N LEU A 748 8.65 -26.12 -4.83
CA LEU A 748 7.69 -25.11 -4.36
C LEU A 748 8.11 -24.44 -3.04
N GLY A 749 9.19 -24.91 -2.41
CA GLY A 749 9.74 -24.34 -1.19
C GLY A 749 10.56 -23.09 -1.47
N VAL A 750 9.87 -21.97 -1.66
CA VAL A 750 10.45 -20.63 -1.86
C VAL A 750 9.98 -19.69 -0.75
N GLU A 751 10.74 -18.62 -0.51
CA GLU A 751 10.41 -17.65 0.54
C GLU A 751 9.14 -16.86 0.23
N ALA A 752 8.38 -16.53 1.27
CA ALA A 752 7.17 -15.73 1.16
C ALA A 752 7.40 -14.42 0.39
N GLY A 753 6.55 -14.18 -0.61
CA GLY A 753 6.63 -13.01 -1.50
C GLY A 753 7.42 -13.24 -2.79
N GLU A 754 8.05 -14.39 -2.98
CA GLU A 754 8.65 -14.80 -4.27
C GLU A 754 7.62 -15.43 -5.21
N GLU A 755 7.79 -15.26 -6.52
CA GLU A 755 6.91 -15.84 -7.54
C GLU A 755 7.27 -17.31 -7.81
N ILE A 756 6.26 -18.17 -7.78
CA ILE A 756 6.34 -19.57 -8.23
C ILE A 756 5.78 -19.66 -9.65
N THR A 757 6.45 -20.39 -10.53
CA THR A 757 5.93 -20.75 -11.85
C THR A 757 6.14 -22.23 -12.14
N ILE A 758 5.06 -22.92 -12.53
CA ILE A 758 5.09 -24.33 -12.92
C ILE A 758 4.42 -24.55 -14.28
N ILE A 759 4.82 -25.62 -14.97
CA ILE A 759 4.22 -26.01 -16.25
C ILE A 759 3.63 -27.41 -16.11
N LEU A 760 2.31 -27.52 -16.24
CA LEU A 760 1.57 -28.78 -16.18
C LEU A 760 1.14 -29.21 -17.58
N LYS A 761 1.10 -30.53 -17.82
CA LYS A 761 0.50 -31.11 -19.02
C LYS A 761 -0.87 -31.68 -18.66
N LEU A 762 -1.93 -31.00 -19.07
CA LEU A 762 -3.31 -31.31 -18.69
C LEU A 762 -4.11 -31.83 -19.89
N PHE A 763 -5.02 -32.77 -19.65
CA PHE A 763 -6.04 -33.13 -20.63
C PHE A 763 -7.19 -32.13 -20.52
N LEU A 764 -7.42 -31.34 -21.56
CA LEU A 764 -8.45 -30.31 -21.59
C LEU A 764 -9.39 -30.54 -22.76
N VAL A 765 -10.69 -30.53 -22.47
CA VAL A 765 -11.73 -30.65 -23.49
C VAL A 765 -11.96 -29.28 -24.11
N SER A 766 -11.95 -29.23 -25.43
CA SER A 766 -12.28 -28.05 -26.22
C SER A 766 -13.67 -27.49 -25.86
N ASP A 767 -13.80 -26.17 -25.88
CA ASP A 767 -15.03 -25.43 -25.58
C ASP A 767 -15.59 -25.62 -24.16
N VAL A 768 -14.80 -26.21 -23.26
CA VAL A 768 -15.10 -26.30 -21.83
C VAL A 768 -14.28 -25.25 -21.07
N THR A 769 -14.93 -24.58 -20.13
CA THR A 769 -14.28 -23.68 -19.18
C THR A 769 -13.79 -24.49 -17.97
N PHE A 770 -12.51 -24.39 -17.65
CA PHE A 770 -11.91 -25.01 -16.49
C PHE A 770 -11.55 -23.93 -15.45
N TYR A 771 -11.83 -24.25 -14.19
CA TYR A 771 -11.53 -23.43 -13.03
C TYR A 771 -10.44 -24.09 -12.20
N PHE A 772 -9.53 -23.26 -11.67
CA PHE A 772 -8.40 -23.68 -10.84
C PHE A 772 -8.35 -22.87 -9.56
N ALA A 773 -8.05 -23.53 -8.46
CA ALA A 773 -7.78 -22.86 -7.19
C ALA A 773 -6.83 -23.71 -6.36
N LEU A 774 -6.12 -23.07 -5.43
CA LEU A 774 -5.15 -23.73 -4.57
C LEU A 774 -5.32 -23.35 -3.09
N ARG A 775 -4.72 -24.17 -2.24
CA ARG A 775 -4.40 -23.85 -0.83
C ARG A 775 -2.92 -24.13 -0.56
N ALA A 776 -2.32 -23.34 0.30
CA ALA A 776 -1.02 -23.61 0.88
C ALA A 776 -1.19 -24.27 2.26
N LYS A 777 -0.17 -25.01 2.69
CA LYS A 777 -0.09 -25.69 3.98
C LYS A 777 1.18 -25.33 4.73
N ASP A 778 1.06 -25.17 6.04
CA ASP A 778 2.20 -25.06 6.95
C ASP A 778 2.74 -26.45 7.36
N GLU A 779 3.78 -26.49 8.19
CA GLU A 779 4.43 -27.70 8.68
C GLU A 779 3.60 -28.49 9.69
N VAL A 780 2.61 -27.85 10.33
CA VAL A 780 1.66 -28.50 11.25
C VAL A 780 0.37 -28.97 10.56
N GLY A 781 0.22 -28.69 9.26
CA GLY A 781 -0.91 -29.07 8.42
C GLY A 781 -2.09 -28.10 8.43
N GLY A 782 -1.93 -26.89 8.98
CA GLY A 782 -2.86 -25.79 8.81
C GLY A 782 -2.96 -25.37 7.35
N GLU A 783 -4.15 -24.99 6.91
CA GLU A 783 -4.45 -24.69 5.51
C GLU A 783 -4.82 -23.21 5.35
N SER A 784 -4.28 -22.57 4.31
CA SER A 784 -4.70 -21.23 3.91
C SER A 784 -6.18 -21.21 3.49
N PRO A 785 -6.84 -20.04 3.49
CA PRO A 785 -8.07 -19.86 2.70
C PRO A 785 -7.79 -20.19 1.22
N VAL A 786 -8.84 -20.56 0.49
CA VAL A 786 -8.75 -20.86 -0.95
C VAL A 786 -8.30 -19.61 -1.71
N SER A 787 -7.44 -19.82 -2.71
CA SER A 787 -6.95 -18.76 -3.58
C SER A 787 -8.07 -18.06 -4.37
N ASN A 788 -7.71 -16.99 -5.09
CA ASN A 788 -8.54 -16.55 -6.22
C ASN A 788 -8.74 -17.73 -7.20
N ILE A 789 -9.88 -17.76 -7.89
CA ILE A 789 -10.20 -18.80 -8.87
C ILE A 789 -9.73 -18.36 -10.24
N ALA A 790 -8.68 -19.00 -10.75
CA ALA A 790 -8.19 -18.82 -12.11
C ALA A 790 -9.08 -19.56 -13.11
N VAL A 791 -9.21 -18.98 -14.31
CA VAL A 791 -10.12 -19.48 -15.36
C VAL A 791 -9.32 -19.73 -16.64
N LEU A 792 -9.52 -20.89 -17.25
CA LEU A 792 -8.93 -21.24 -18.53
C LEU A 792 -10.02 -21.79 -19.45
N ARG A 793 -10.08 -21.28 -20.68
CA ARG A 793 -10.90 -21.84 -21.74
C ARG A 793 -10.05 -22.22 -22.93
N VAL A 794 -10.27 -23.41 -23.45
CA VAL A 794 -9.59 -23.90 -24.66
C VAL A 794 -10.54 -23.75 -25.84
N GLU A 795 -10.27 -22.79 -26.71
CA GLU A 795 -11.02 -22.63 -27.97
C GLU A 795 -10.30 -23.36 -29.11
N VAL A 796 -11.05 -24.14 -29.89
CA VAL A 796 -10.50 -24.74 -31.13
C VAL A 796 -10.58 -23.71 -32.22
N ASN A 797 -9.42 -23.28 -32.71
CA ASN A 797 -9.37 -22.41 -33.86
C ASN A 797 -9.77 -23.20 -35.12
N HIS A 798 -11.08 -23.21 -35.44
CA HIS A 798 -11.63 -23.92 -36.59
C HIS A 798 -11.04 -23.47 -37.94
N HIS A 799 -10.32 -22.34 -37.99
CA HIS A 799 -9.55 -21.93 -39.16
C HIS A 799 -8.37 -22.85 -39.50
N LEU A 800 -7.84 -23.62 -38.54
CA LEU A 800 -6.78 -24.60 -38.79
C LEU A 800 -7.31 -25.98 -39.22
N LEU A 801 -8.59 -26.27 -38.98
CA LEU A 801 -9.26 -27.51 -39.41
C LEU A 801 -9.91 -27.40 -40.81
N HIS A 802 -10.01 -26.18 -41.32
CA HIS A 802 -10.38 -25.89 -42.71
C HIS A 802 -9.25 -25.12 -43.42
N GLN A 803 -8.05 -25.69 -43.44
CA GLN A 803 -7.37 -25.67 -44.73
C GLN A 803 -8.15 -26.64 -45.61
N PRO A 804 -8.92 -26.18 -46.63
CA PRO A 804 -9.30 -27.13 -47.67
C PRO A 804 -8.00 -27.76 -48.13
N GLU A 805 -7.93 -29.09 -48.19
CA GLU A 805 -6.90 -29.74 -48.97
C GLU A 805 -6.82 -28.97 -50.28
N GLU A 806 -5.68 -28.34 -50.54
CA GLU A 806 -5.35 -27.88 -51.89
C GLU A 806 -5.26 -29.13 -52.74
N THR A 807 -6.42 -29.64 -53.16
CA THR A 807 -6.51 -30.35 -54.42
C THR A 807 -6.01 -29.33 -55.46
N PRO A 808 -4.96 -29.63 -56.24
CA PRO A 808 -4.47 -28.70 -57.24
C PRO A 808 -5.55 -28.58 -58.33
N ARG A 809 -6.48 -27.65 -58.17
CA ARG A 809 -7.40 -27.26 -59.23
C ARG A 809 -6.64 -26.40 -60.22
N LEU A 810 -5.93 -27.05 -61.13
CA LEU A 810 -5.62 -26.51 -62.45
C LEU A 810 -6.95 -26.32 -63.22
N LEU A 811 -7.70 -25.28 -62.88
CA LEU A 811 -8.77 -24.77 -63.72
C LEU A 811 -8.48 -23.31 -63.98
N LEU A 812 -7.79 -23.06 -65.10
CA LEU A 812 -7.70 -21.73 -65.71
C LEU A 812 -9.14 -21.18 -65.81
N PRO A 813 -9.38 -19.93 -65.38
CA PRO A 813 -10.71 -19.35 -65.48
C PRO A 813 -11.15 -19.33 -66.96
N ILE A 814 -12.44 -19.51 -67.23
CA ILE A 814 -12.99 -19.68 -68.59
C ILE A 814 -12.56 -18.53 -69.53
N TRP A 815 -12.38 -17.32 -69.01
CA TRP A 815 -11.85 -16.19 -69.77
C TRP A 815 -10.40 -16.38 -70.22
N ALA A 816 -9.54 -17.03 -69.42
CA ALA A 816 -8.16 -17.34 -69.78
C ALA A 816 -8.08 -18.45 -70.85
N ILE A 817 -8.97 -19.44 -70.79
CA ILE A 817 -9.10 -20.47 -71.84
C ILE A 817 -9.58 -19.83 -73.16
N ALA A 818 -10.56 -18.93 -73.11
CA ALA A 818 -11.02 -18.19 -74.27
C ALA A 818 -9.92 -17.30 -74.88
N LEU A 819 -9.07 -16.69 -74.03
CA LEU A 819 -7.97 -15.84 -74.46
C LEU A 819 -6.84 -16.65 -75.13
N ILE A 820 -6.53 -17.85 -74.59
CA ILE A 820 -5.57 -18.78 -75.20
C ILE A 820 -6.09 -19.33 -76.54
N ILE A 821 -7.37 -19.68 -76.63
CA ILE A 821 -8.00 -20.15 -77.88
C ILE A 821 -8.00 -19.02 -78.93
N SER A 822 -8.31 -17.79 -78.54
CA SER A 822 -8.26 -16.61 -79.42
C SER A 822 -6.84 -16.34 -79.93
N LEU A 823 -5.83 -16.43 -79.06
CA LEU A 823 -4.42 -16.27 -79.45
C LEU A 823 -3.96 -17.38 -80.40
N LEU A 824 -4.36 -18.63 -80.16
CA LEU A 824 -4.04 -19.77 -81.05
C LEU A 824 -4.73 -19.64 -82.42
N LEU A 825 -5.98 -19.16 -82.46
CA LEU A 825 -6.69 -18.87 -83.72
C LEU A 825 -6.03 -17.74 -84.50
N LEU A 826 -5.61 -16.66 -83.84
CA LEU A 826 -4.85 -15.57 -84.48
C LEU A 826 -3.51 -16.06 -85.02
N LEU A 827 -2.81 -16.92 -84.27
CA LEU A 827 -1.55 -17.52 -84.71
C LEU A 827 -1.77 -18.44 -85.93
N LEU A 828 -2.86 -19.21 -85.95
CA LEU A 828 -3.20 -20.11 -87.05
C LEU A 828 -3.61 -19.33 -88.31
N VAL A 829 -4.35 -18.24 -88.17
CA VAL A 829 -4.65 -17.29 -89.26
C VAL A 829 -3.37 -16.64 -89.77
N PHE A 830 -2.46 -16.23 -88.88
CA PHE A 830 -1.17 -15.65 -89.27
C PHE A 830 -0.30 -16.65 -90.04
N ILE A 831 -0.25 -17.92 -89.60
CA ILE A 831 0.46 -19.00 -90.30
C ILE A 831 -0.22 -19.34 -91.65
N LEU A 832 -1.55 -19.30 -91.73
CA LEU A 832 -2.30 -19.48 -92.98
C LEU A 832 -2.05 -18.32 -93.97
N VAL A 833 -1.94 -17.08 -93.51
CA VAL A 833 -1.59 -15.92 -94.34
C VAL A 833 -0.13 -15.99 -94.83
N ILE A 834 0.80 -16.46 -93.99
CA ILE A 834 2.21 -16.66 -94.39
C ILE A 834 2.35 -17.84 -95.37
N SER A 835 1.60 -18.92 -95.19
CA SER A 835 1.62 -20.06 -96.12
C SER A 835 0.91 -19.76 -97.44
N ALA A 836 -0.12 -18.90 -97.44
CA ALA A 836 -0.78 -18.42 -98.66
C ALA A 836 0.09 -17.40 -99.43
N SER A 837 0.84 -16.52 -98.74
CA SER A 837 1.77 -15.57 -99.38
C SER A 837 3.05 -16.23 -99.91
N ARG A 838 3.43 -17.42 -99.42
CA ARG A 838 4.56 -18.21 -99.98
C ARG A 838 4.26 -18.93 -101.30
N LYS A 839 3.02 -18.91 -101.80
CA LYS A 839 2.63 -19.65 -103.03
C LYS A 839 2.54 -18.78 -104.29
N TYR A 840 2.75 -17.46 -104.19
CA TYR A 840 2.80 -16.55 -105.34
C TYR A 840 3.93 -15.52 -105.14
N GLY A 841 4.97 -15.59 -105.99
CA GLY A 841 5.99 -14.55 -106.06
C GLY A 841 7.40 -15.02 -106.37
N LYS A 842 7.62 -15.72 -107.49
CA LYS A 842 8.90 -15.63 -108.21
C LYS A 842 8.80 -14.40 -109.11
N TYR A 843 9.52 -13.32 -108.81
CA TYR A 843 9.95 -12.36 -109.82
C TYR A 843 11.33 -11.82 -109.46
N GLU A 844 12.18 -11.81 -110.48
CA GLU A 844 13.58 -11.40 -110.50
C GLU A 844 13.73 -9.91 -110.17
N CYS A 845 14.75 -9.57 -109.38
CA CYS A 845 15.25 -8.20 -109.26
C CYS A 845 16.42 -8.02 -110.21
N VAL A 846 16.27 -7.05 -111.12
CA VAL A 846 17.34 -6.43 -111.91
C VAL A 846 18.06 -5.43 -111.00
N GLU A 847 19.38 -5.54 -110.91
CA GLU A 847 20.27 -4.48 -110.41
C GLU A 847 20.45 -3.40 -111.48
N VAL A 848 20.28 -2.12 -111.12
CA VAL A 848 21.09 -1.02 -111.69
C VAL A 848 21.27 0.10 -110.64
N GLU A 849 22.52 0.54 -110.55
CA GLU A 849 23.10 1.70 -109.86
C GLU A 849 22.28 3.00 -109.94
N THR A 850 22.18 3.72 -108.82
CA THR A 850 22.91 4.99 -108.53
C THR A 850 22.48 5.57 -107.19
#